data_AF-A0A793D1U0-F1
#
_entry.id   AF-A0A793D1U0-F1
#
_cell.length_a   1.000
_cell.length_b   1.000
_cell.length_c   1.000
_cell.angle_alpha   90.00
_cell.angle_beta   90.00
_cell.angle_gamma   90.00
#
_symmetry.space_group_name_H-M   'P 1'
#
loop_
_entity.id
_entity.type
_entity.pdbx_description
1 polymer ?
#
loop_
_entity_poly.entity_id
_entity_poly.type
_entity_poly.pdbx_seq_one_letter_code
_entity_poly.pdbx_strand_id
1 'polypeptide(L)'
;TLESFKKPQDYFFYQQEMLLRWNYAAASDQVRMNILKEYGGIYTDTDILPAYSDEVSQIINKKSDGDMFFEDLKLRRFISEAILSLIKGEKYSIKHDSLDEKTRNQLNAILSEIEKLTIDNYFKPVETTVIRDSFKIFKRYQKWSENNWNIRGNNNFMLTHKGSKCIDFIQSGQKKQYLELQRIRDNISYNNFFYTTNDLKSLDNVEIGGIPAKKYLEHGLFSEYRQDGTIPYVVSTLNISGPDMIMRQMKKYYKSLGRIGEVHIKDNKLSDMNFMGVYASSDKENKSFNWLNPVSVGVNDITPDDESSWAVRNNDINKILFEKINCHVPEKLPTSLYYEIDSRVFFHGWDNKSIQYVTEINKDLIKDINLLLTSSNVDVKLLIKLDRELYAISSKIENPLALRSIRTLQLQLTNYVTSNTFEPENTINFIYDFYSKKQNDLLSAIKLFSRNDVETKIIVWYNSTMEKNVFLREVISCVLWTKKVDSYIKENKKHLSTEDAEALRDYAKLKIKELFSMLDDDGYKRIITTNSYIKERDKLSGIIHNIENSIISGHESSDIIRSHQHEWGDLSTVEQFKKFEFYVKSELSFSKSIFDDIKTKYITDPETKRNALYHQLDSDIKERIAFLDISHYAYPGSLLEKLQLSGYVFSDINIIAEYLLSSYGISGHYSHGVVYPAPSDKLFELLRRHTNSNSDWIEKIIPYVYDILSGNVSSFLHPPLSEEQKKILSDIKLEISESVSEQYFMKLTEQKSSVIGIKYSVDFDRYNENLFLSLPINQNLTLPFMYRYFEMLYDIHIGILENKANRDFIYRKFSSLNLDFLINDERVFNLEGLIKKYKYLSLSEIHKTLTNSN
;
A
#
# COMPACT_ATOMS: atom_id res chain seq x y z
N THR A 1 -12.96 38.38 11.89
CA THR A 1 -12.44 37.06 12.32
C THR A 1 -12.80 36.88 13.78
N LEU A 2 -13.33 35.73 14.20
CA LEU A 2 -13.63 35.46 15.61
C LEU A 2 -12.34 35.48 16.45
N GLU A 3 -12.36 36.14 17.61
CA GLU A 3 -11.21 36.22 18.53
C GLU A 3 -10.79 34.81 19.00
N SER A 4 -11.76 33.92 19.21
CA SER A 4 -11.53 32.53 19.62
C SER A 4 -10.65 31.75 18.62
N PHE A 5 -10.76 32.03 17.33
CA PHE A 5 -9.97 31.37 16.28
C PHE A 5 -8.58 31.97 16.08
N LYS A 6 -8.21 33.03 16.83
CA LYS A 6 -6.80 33.44 16.92
C LYS A 6 -5.97 32.47 17.74
N LYS A 7 -6.59 31.64 18.60
CA LYS A 7 -5.89 30.58 19.32
C LYS A 7 -5.59 29.44 18.34
N PRO A 8 -4.32 29.11 18.07
CA PRO A 8 -3.96 28.13 17.04
C PRO A 8 -4.60 26.76 17.27
N GLN A 9 -4.73 26.33 18.53
CA GLN A 9 -5.32 25.03 18.87
C GLN A 9 -6.82 24.94 18.54
N ASP A 10 -7.56 26.02 18.77
CA ASP A 10 -9.01 26.02 18.54
C ASP A 10 -9.29 26.14 17.02
N TYR A 11 -8.44 26.87 16.29
CA TYR A 11 -8.46 26.89 14.84
C TYR A 11 -8.05 25.55 14.21
N PHE A 12 -7.10 24.84 14.81
CA PHE A 12 -6.68 23.51 14.38
C PHE A 12 -7.83 22.49 14.44
N PHE A 13 -8.61 22.47 15.52
CA PHE A 13 -9.77 21.56 15.62
C PHE A 13 -10.88 21.89 14.62
N TYR A 14 -11.08 23.17 14.33
CA TYR A 14 -11.98 23.59 13.26
C TYR A 14 -11.48 23.12 11.88
N GLN A 15 -10.20 23.34 11.56
CA GLN A 15 -9.60 22.88 10.32
C GLN A 15 -9.57 21.36 10.20
N GLN A 16 -9.42 20.64 11.32
CA GLN A 16 -9.50 19.19 11.35
C GLN A 16 -10.86 18.70 10.85
N GLU A 17 -11.96 19.28 11.34
CA GLU A 17 -13.29 18.90 10.85
C GLU A 17 -13.52 19.36 9.40
N MET A 18 -13.12 20.59 9.08
CA MET A 18 -13.37 21.20 7.77
C MET A 18 -12.54 20.55 6.63
N LEU A 19 -11.26 20.26 6.85
CA LEU A 19 -10.33 19.86 5.80
C LEU A 19 -9.96 18.38 5.82
N LEU A 20 -9.84 17.79 7.01
CA LEU A 20 -9.45 16.38 7.14
C LEU A 20 -10.66 15.45 7.16
N ARG A 21 -11.76 15.87 7.81
CA ARG A 21 -12.97 15.06 7.95
C ARG A 21 -14.05 15.39 6.95
N TRP A 22 -14.00 16.59 6.36
CA TRP A 22 -15.08 17.19 5.58
C TRP A 22 -16.41 17.20 6.33
N ASN A 23 -16.38 17.20 7.66
CA ASN A 23 -17.55 17.21 8.51
C ASN A 23 -17.95 18.66 8.82
N TYR A 24 -18.69 19.25 7.89
CA TYR A 24 -19.10 20.66 7.99
C TYR A 24 -20.07 20.91 9.15
N ALA A 25 -20.85 19.89 9.58
CA ALA A 25 -21.71 19.99 10.74
C ALA A 25 -20.88 20.16 12.03
N ALA A 26 -19.87 19.31 12.25
CA ALA A 26 -18.97 19.42 13.39
C ALA A 26 -18.12 20.71 13.37
N ALA A 27 -17.68 21.16 12.19
CA ALA A 27 -17.00 22.44 12.04
C ALA A 27 -17.93 23.62 12.41
N SER A 28 -19.19 23.59 11.95
CA SER A 28 -20.22 24.57 12.28
C SER A 28 -20.56 24.58 13.77
N ASP A 29 -20.60 23.42 14.45
CA ASP A 29 -20.78 23.33 15.90
C ASP A 29 -19.74 24.14 16.69
N GLN A 30 -18.49 24.13 16.24
CA GLN A 30 -17.43 24.93 16.86
C GLN A 30 -17.62 26.43 16.59
N VAL A 31 -17.99 26.79 15.36
CA VAL A 31 -18.24 28.19 14.97
C VAL A 31 -19.42 28.78 15.77
N ARG A 32 -20.55 28.08 15.84
CA ARG A 32 -21.77 28.56 16.53
C ARG A 32 -21.54 28.80 18.02
N MET A 33 -20.77 27.94 18.70
CA MET A 33 -20.41 28.14 20.11
C MET A 33 -19.56 29.39 20.31
N ASN A 34 -18.59 29.62 19.43
CA ASN A 34 -17.72 30.80 19.50
C ASN A 34 -18.48 32.10 19.21
N ILE A 35 -19.37 32.10 18.21
CA ILE A 35 -20.25 33.26 17.92
C ILE A 35 -21.08 33.60 19.15
N LEU A 36 -21.74 32.61 19.76
CA LEU A 36 -22.56 32.83 20.96
C LEU A 36 -21.74 33.31 22.16
N LYS A 37 -20.48 32.86 22.30
CA LYS A 37 -19.60 33.35 23.37
C LYS A 37 -19.26 34.84 23.19
N GLU A 38 -18.87 35.22 21.98
CA GLU A 38 -18.35 36.56 21.67
C GLU A 38 -19.44 37.63 21.57
N TYR A 39 -20.59 37.27 20.98
CA TYR A 39 -21.66 38.21 20.68
C TYR A 39 -22.89 38.02 21.57
N GLY A 40 -23.11 36.81 22.10
CA GLY A 40 -24.38 36.46 22.72
C GLY A 40 -25.54 36.46 21.72
N GLY A 41 -26.77 36.32 22.23
CA GLY A 41 -27.98 36.36 21.42
C GLY A 41 -28.46 34.97 20.99
N ILE A 42 -29.10 34.93 19.82
CA ILE A 42 -29.71 33.73 19.24
C ILE A 42 -28.83 33.21 18.11
N TYR A 43 -28.59 31.91 18.10
CA TYR A 43 -28.08 31.19 16.94
C TYR A 43 -29.22 30.36 16.34
N THR A 44 -29.30 30.34 15.01
CA THR A 44 -30.23 29.48 14.26
C THR A 44 -29.49 28.88 13.06
N ASP A 45 -29.75 27.60 12.78
CA ASP A 45 -29.45 27.01 11.47
C ASP A 45 -30.43 27.57 10.42
N THR A 46 -30.07 27.41 9.14
CA THR A 46 -30.79 28.02 8.00
C THR A 46 -32.07 27.28 7.61
N ASP A 47 -32.27 26.08 8.14
CA ASP A 47 -33.38 25.16 7.85
C ASP A 47 -34.53 25.26 8.87
N ILE A 48 -34.60 26.37 9.64
CA ILE A 48 -35.57 26.58 10.72
C ILE A 48 -36.55 27.71 10.38
N LEU A 49 -37.81 27.55 10.78
CA LEU A 49 -38.83 28.61 10.73
C LEU A 49 -39.26 29.05 12.13
N PRO A 50 -39.78 30.28 12.29
CA PRO A 50 -40.47 30.67 13.51
C PRO A 50 -41.65 29.72 13.84
N ALA A 51 -42.04 29.64 15.11
CA ALA A 51 -43.22 28.88 15.50
C ALA A 51 -44.50 29.53 14.93
N TYR A 52 -45.48 28.71 14.58
CA TYR A 52 -46.79 29.19 14.12
C TYR A 52 -47.49 30.03 15.18
N SER A 53 -48.24 31.04 14.74
CA SER A 53 -49.11 31.82 15.61
C SER A 53 -50.20 30.95 16.23
N ASP A 54 -50.84 31.47 17.28
CA ASP A 54 -51.95 30.76 17.92
C ASP A 54 -53.15 30.65 16.97
N GLU A 55 -53.33 31.62 16.06
CA GLU A 55 -54.36 31.60 15.01
C GLU A 55 -54.13 30.45 14.02
N VAL A 56 -52.92 30.35 13.48
CA VAL A 56 -52.54 29.26 12.56
C VAL A 56 -52.63 27.90 13.25
N SER A 57 -52.16 27.81 14.49
CA SER A 57 -52.22 26.56 15.27
C SER A 57 -53.68 26.13 15.52
N GLN A 58 -54.59 27.08 15.79
CA GLN A 58 -56.01 26.79 15.93
C GLN A 58 -56.65 26.37 14.61
N ILE A 59 -56.27 26.97 13.48
CA ILE A 59 -56.76 26.58 12.15
C ILE A 59 -56.37 25.14 11.85
N ILE A 60 -55.08 24.81 12.05
CA ILE A 60 -54.58 23.45 11.87
C ILE A 60 -55.42 22.49 12.72
N ASN A 61 -55.47 22.69 14.04
CA ASN A 61 -56.17 21.80 14.98
C ASN A 61 -57.66 21.60 14.65
N LYS A 62 -58.39 22.67 14.30
CA LYS A 62 -59.83 22.60 14.01
C LYS A 62 -60.13 21.83 12.72
N LYS A 63 -59.18 21.75 11.80
CA LYS A 63 -59.34 21.14 10.48
C LYS A 63 -58.58 19.81 10.32
N SER A 64 -57.80 19.40 11.33
CA SER A 64 -56.91 18.22 11.32
C SER A 64 -57.42 16.98 12.04
N ASP A 65 -58.69 16.90 12.47
CA ASP A 65 -59.22 15.83 13.34
C ASP A 65 -58.31 15.57 14.58
N GLY A 66 -57.76 16.62 15.21
CA GLY A 66 -56.88 16.54 16.38
C GLY A 66 -55.39 16.77 16.08
N ASP A 67 -54.49 16.12 16.82
CA ASP A 67 -53.06 16.43 16.82
C ASP A 67 -52.26 15.89 15.61
N MET A 68 -52.93 15.22 14.66
CA MET A 68 -52.28 14.51 13.54
C MET A 68 -51.27 15.37 12.77
N PHE A 69 -51.63 16.60 12.43
CA PHE A 69 -50.76 17.54 11.68
C PHE A 69 -49.68 18.21 12.55
N PHE A 70 -49.69 18.01 13.87
CA PHE A 70 -48.62 18.43 14.78
C PHE A 70 -47.67 17.28 15.15
N GLU A 71 -48.10 16.03 14.99
CA GLU A 71 -47.32 14.85 15.37
C GLU A 71 -46.68 14.12 14.19
N ASP A 72 -47.34 14.09 13.02
CA ASP A 72 -46.81 13.43 11.83
C ASP A 72 -45.75 14.29 11.13
N LEU A 73 -44.53 13.77 11.00
CA LEU A 73 -43.41 14.50 10.41
C LEU A 73 -43.63 14.88 8.95
N LYS A 74 -44.28 14.02 8.17
CA LYS A 74 -44.51 14.26 6.74
C LYS A 74 -45.55 15.36 6.55
N LEU A 75 -46.62 15.34 7.33
CA LEU A 75 -47.66 16.37 7.31
C LEU A 75 -47.15 17.73 7.80
N ARG A 76 -46.31 17.77 8.84
CA ARG A 76 -45.67 19.02 9.32
C ARG A 76 -44.79 19.67 8.25
N ARG A 77 -44.05 18.87 7.47
CA ARG A 77 -43.25 19.36 6.35
C ARG A 77 -44.11 19.93 5.24
N PHE A 78 -45.23 19.28 4.90
CA PHE A 78 -46.17 19.81 3.91
C PHE A 78 -46.78 21.14 4.33
N ILE A 79 -47.18 21.29 5.60
CA ILE A 79 -47.66 22.59 6.10
C ILE A 79 -46.55 23.65 5.99
N SER A 80 -45.32 23.30 6.37
CA SER A 80 -44.18 24.23 6.30
C SER A 80 -43.86 24.66 4.86
N GLU A 81 -43.84 23.71 3.92
CA GLU A 81 -43.63 23.97 2.49
C GLU A 81 -44.73 24.87 1.91
N ALA A 82 -45.99 24.55 2.21
CA ALA A 82 -47.13 25.30 1.72
C ALA A 82 -47.17 26.73 2.26
N ILE A 83 -46.90 26.92 3.56
CA ILE A 83 -46.80 28.25 4.17
C ILE A 83 -45.65 29.05 3.55
N LEU A 84 -44.49 28.41 3.27
CA LEU A 84 -43.38 29.06 2.57
C LEU A 84 -43.76 29.49 1.14
N SER A 85 -44.50 28.66 0.40
CA SER A 85 -45.03 29.04 -0.92
C SER A 85 -45.99 30.22 -0.84
N LEU A 86 -46.90 30.24 0.15
CA LEU A 86 -47.83 31.36 0.38
C LEU A 86 -47.07 32.66 0.66
N ILE A 87 -46.02 32.62 1.48
CA ILE A 87 -45.17 33.80 1.76
C ILE A 87 -44.49 34.32 0.48
N LYS A 88 -44.08 33.41 -0.42
CA LYS A 88 -43.48 33.77 -1.71
C LYS A 88 -44.49 34.24 -2.76
N GLY A 89 -45.79 34.17 -2.48
CA GLY A 89 -46.86 34.45 -3.45
C GLY A 89 -46.99 33.36 -4.53
N GLU A 90 -46.45 32.16 -4.28
CA GLU A 90 -46.51 31.02 -5.19
C GLU A 90 -47.73 30.16 -4.88
N LYS A 91 -48.42 29.69 -5.93
CA LYS A 91 -49.52 28.74 -5.76
C LYS A 91 -48.94 27.37 -5.41
N TYR A 92 -49.11 26.94 -4.16
CA TYR A 92 -48.70 25.60 -3.74
C TYR A 92 -49.48 24.55 -4.53
N SER A 93 -48.77 23.68 -5.25
CA SER A 93 -49.34 22.57 -6.00
C SER A 93 -48.91 21.28 -5.32
N ILE A 94 -49.88 20.59 -4.70
CA ILE A 94 -49.67 19.28 -4.06
C ILE A 94 -49.33 18.26 -5.15
N LYS A 95 -48.03 18.02 -5.40
CA LYS A 95 -47.56 16.88 -6.19
C LYS A 95 -47.14 15.75 -5.25
N HIS A 96 -48.11 15.10 -4.59
CA HIS A 96 -47.80 13.97 -3.71
C HIS A 96 -48.68 12.75 -4.03
N ASP A 97 -48.10 11.79 -4.74
CA ASP A 97 -48.66 10.47 -5.06
C ASP A 97 -48.86 9.54 -3.84
N SER A 98 -48.78 10.08 -2.60
CA SER A 98 -48.62 9.28 -1.38
C SER A 98 -49.47 9.74 -0.18
N LEU A 99 -50.45 10.63 -0.38
CA LEU A 99 -51.45 10.99 0.64
C LEU A 99 -52.82 10.46 0.23
N ASP A 100 -53.58 9.94 1.19
CA ASP A 100 -54.98 9.59 0.95
C ASP A 100 -55.85 10.84 0.69
N GLU A 101 -57.00 10.62 0.08
CA GLU A 101 -57.92 11.69 -0.34
C GLU A 101 -58.43 12.51 0.86
N LYS A 102 -58.67 11.85 2.02
CA LYS A 102 -59.15 12.50 3.24
C LYS A 102 -58.13 13.51 3.75
N THR A 103 -56.89 13.10 3.89
CA THR A 103 -55.78 13.91 4.41
C THR A 103 -55.45 15.06 3.47
N ARG A 104 -55.52 14.82 2.15
CA ARG A 104 -55.36 15.86 1.13
C ARG A 104 -56.45 16.93 1.24
N ASN A 105 -57.71 16.52 1.43
CA ASN A 105 -58.82 17.45 1.61
C ASN A 105 -58.70 18.26 2.91
N GLN A 106 -58.24 17.65 4.00
CA GLN A 106 -57.96 18.35 5.26
C GLN A 106 -56.84 19.38 5.11
N LEU A 107 -55.73 19.02 4.45
CA LEU A 107 -54.63 19.94 4.17
C LEU A 107 -55.11 21.13 3.33
N ASN A 108 -55.86 20.89 2.24
CA ASN A 108 -56.42 21.96 1.41
C ASN A 108 -57.32 22.92 2.22
N ALA A 109 -58.15 22.38 3.12
CA ALA A 109 -59.00 23.17 3.99
C ALA A 109 -58.20 24.02 4.99
N ILE A 110 -57.11 23.47 5.55
CA ILE A 110 -56.17 24.20 6.42
C ILE A 110 -55.55 25.37 5.63
N LEU A 111 -54.99 25.10 4.46
CA LEU A 111 -54.28 26.09 3.66
C LEU A 111 -55.21 27.22 3.17
N SER A 112 -56.43 26.90 2.75
CA SER A 112 -57.41 27.90 2.33
C SER A 112 -57.84 28.84 3.46
N GLU A 113 -57.85 28.39 4.72
CA GLU A 113 -58.11 29.27 5.86
C GLU A 113 -56.88 30.11 6.23
N ILE A 114 -55.67 29.56 6.13
CA ILE A 114 -54.42 30.30 6.40
C ILE A 114 -54.20 31.40 5.34
N GLU A 115 -54.53 31.15 4.08
CA GLU A 115 -54.42 32.13 2.97
C GLU A 115 -55.26 33.40 3.22
N LYS A 116 -56.29 33.33 4.06
CA LYS A 116 -57.12 34.49 4.44
C LYS A 116 -56.45 35.38 5.50
N LEU A 117 -55.43 34.90 6.18
CA LEU A 117 -54.68 35.66 7.19
C LEU A 117 -53.60 36.53 6.52
N THR A 118 -53.22 37.62 7.18
CA THR A 118 -52.03 38.40 6.80
C THR A 118 -50.75 37.64 7.17
N ILE A 119 -49.67 37.82 6.39
CA ILE A 119 -48.38 37.14 6.63
C ILE A 119 -47.84 37.42 8.04
N ASP A 120 -48.05 38.62 8.58
CA ASP A 120 -47.66 38.99 9.94
C ASP A 120 -48.32 38.10 11.03
N ASN A 121 -49.44 37.47 10.71
CA ASN A 121 -50.18 36.58 11.61
C ASN A 121 -49.78 35.10 11.43
N TYR A 122 -48.82 34.76 10.56
CA TYR A 122 -48.47 33.35 10.34
C TYR A 122 -47.63 32.79 11.48
N PHE A 123 -46.82 33.65 12.12
CA PHE A 123 -45.82 33.24 13.10
C PHE A 123 -45.93 34.06 14.38
N LYS A 124 -45.39 33.51 15.46
CA LYS A 124 -45.25 34.22 16.74
C LYS A 124 -43.77 34.42 17.13
N PRO A 125 -43.46 35.48 17.90
CA PRO A 125 -42.11 35.71 18.40
C PRO A 125 -41.60 34.55 19.27
N VAL A 126 -40.32 34.20 19.11
CA VAL A 126 -39.66 33.17 19.93
C VAL A 126 -39.36 33.69 21.34
N GLU A 127 -39.35 32.80 22.33
CA GLU A 127 -38.94 33.18 23.69
C GLU A 127 -37.46 33.55 23.75
N THR A 128 -37.17 34.77 24.22
CA THR A 128 -35.82 35.33 24.34
C THR A 128 -35.31 35.39 25.78
N THR A 129 -36.10 34.92 26.75
CA THR A 129 -35.76 34.99 28.17
C THR A 129 -34.75 33.90 28.52
N VAL A 130 -33.56 34.30 28.97
CA VAL A 130 -32.51 33.40 29.44
C VAL A 130 -31.80 34.00 30.66
N ILE A 131 -31.52 33.16 31.66
CA ILE A 131 -30.83 33.57 32.88
C ILE A 131 -29.38 33.90 32.54
N ARG A 132 -28.82 34.94 33.17
CA ARG A 132 -27.42 35.31 33.03
C ARG A 132 -26.51 34.11 33.36
N ASP A 133 -25.45 33.91 32.58
CA ASP A 133 -24.53 32.78 32.69
C ASP A 133 -25.18 31.38 32.55
N SER A 134 -26.38 31.30 31.98
CA SER A 134 -27.03 30.05 31.58
C SER A 134 -27.02 29.89 30.06
N PHE A 135 -27.58 28.78 29.57
CA PHE A 135 -27.69 28.45 28.16
C PHE A 135 -29.04 27.77 27.89
N LYS A 136 -29.73 28.13 26.80
CA LYS A 136 -30.95 27.47 26.33
C LYS A 136 -30.74 26.84 24.95
N ILE A 137 -31.33 25.66 24.76
CA ILE A 137 -31.29 24.90 23.51
C ILE A 137 -32.71 24.48 23.11
N PHE A 138 -33.01 24.37 21.83
CA PHE A 138 -34.34 23.96 21.39
C PHE A 138 -34.64 22.50 21.77
N LYS A 139 -35.88 22.20 22.17
CA LYS A 139 -36.35 20.84 22.50
C LYS A 139 -37.18 20.32 21.35
N ARG A 140 -36.64 19.34 20.64
CA ARG A 140 -37.28 18.72 19.48
C ARG A 140 -38.16 17.56 19.92
N TYR A 141 -39.36 17.49 19.34
CA TYR A 141 -40.35 16.43 19.55
C TYR A 141 -40.56 15.67 18.24
N GLN A 142 -40.11 14.41 18.18
CA GLN A 142 -40.29 13.53 17.04
C GLN A 142 -41.02 12.25 17.45
N LYS A 143 -42.15 11.95 16.82
CA LYS A 143 -42.86 10.67 17.01
C LYS A 143 -42.15 9.59 16.18
N TRP A 144 -41.64 8.54 16.82
CA TRP A 144 -40.97 7.42 16.15
C TRP A 144 -41.92 6.24 15.90
N SER A 145 -42.86 6.01 16.82
CA SER A 145 -43.94 5.03 16.67
C SER A 145 -45.17 5.51 17.46
N GLU A 146 -46.29 4.81 17.34
CA GLU A 146 -47.55 5.18 18.02
C GLU A 146 -47.39 5.47 19.52
N ASN A 147 -46.47 4.76 20.19
CA ASN A 147 -46.25 4.86 21.64
C ASN A 147 -44.85 5.37 22.03
N ASN A 148 -44.04 5.90 21.09
CA ASN A 148 -42.66 6.30 21.39
C ASN A 148 -42.29 7.67 20.77
N TRP A 149 -41.81 8.57 21.62
CA TRP A 149 -41.35 9.90 21.27
C TRP A 149 -39.85 10.04 21.52
N ASN A 150 -39.11 10.47 20.51
CA ASN A 150 -37.74 10.94 20.65
C ASN A 150 -37.76 12.44 20.98
N ILE A 151 -37.58 12.75 22.27
CA ILE A 151 -37.56 14.12 22.79
C ILE A 151 -36.14 14.45 23.23
N ARG A 152 -35.50 15.38 22.53
CA ARG A 152 -34.08 15.71 22.76
C ARG A 152 -33.79 17.19 22.55
N GLY A 153 -32.70 17.67 23.15
CA GLY A 153 -32.14 18.98 22.82
C GLY A 153 -31.55 18.98 21.42
N ASN A 154 -31.71 20.08 20.69
CA ASN A 154 -31.18 20.27 19.35
C ASN A 154 -30.45 21.61 19.25
N ASN A 155 -29.20 21.58 18.81
CA ASN A 155 -28.31 22.75 18.76
C ASN A 155 -28.46 23.55 17.47
N ASN A 156 -29.51 23.29 16.71
CA ASN A 156 -29.91 24.07 15.55
C ASN A 156 -30.54 25.41 15.95
N PHE A 157 -31.07 25.54 17.17
CA PHE A 157 -31.53 26.81 17.72
C PHE A 157 -31.13 26.97 19.19
N MET A 158 -30.41 28.04 19.51
CA MET A 158 -29.75 28.23 20.80
C MET A 158 -29.75 29.70 21.23
N LEU A 159 -29.74 29.92 22.55
CA LEU A 159 -29.84 31.25 23.13
C LEU A 159 -29.00 31.39 24.40
N THR A 160 -28.27 32.50 24.52
CA THR A 160 -27.44 32.81 25.69
C THR A 160 -27.03 34.29 25.72
N HIS A 161 -26.66 34.78 26.90
CA HIS A 161 -25.99 36.08 27.04
C HIS A 161 -24.54 36.01 26.56
N LYS A 162 -24.02 37.14 26.08
CA LYS A 162 -22.60 37.32 25.76
C LYS A 162 -21.75 36.98 26.97
N GLY A 163 -20.69 36.22 26.75
CA GLY A 163 -19.73 35.86 27.80
C GLY A 163 -20.23 34.84 28.82
N SER A 164 -21.39 34.20 28.62
CA SER A 164 -21.95 33.20 29.55
C SER A 164 -20.93 32.15 29.98
N LYS A 165 -20.83 31.90 31.29
CA LYS A 165 -19.95 30.87 31.88
C LYS A 165 -20.33 29.45 31.48
N CYS A 166 -21.60 29.19 31.20
CA CYS A 166 -22.06 27.88 30.72
C CYS A 166 -21.36 27.51 29.40
N ILE A 167 -21.12 28.48 28.52
CA ILE A 167 -20.42 28.25 27.25
C ILE A 167 -18.96 27.85 27.47
N ASP A 168 -18.30 28.38 28.51
CA ASP A 168 -16.91 27.99 28.81
C ASP A 168 -16.83 26.50 29.17
N PHE A 169 -17.81 25.99 29.93
CA PHE A 169 -17.93 24.56 30.23
C PHE A 169 -18.18 23.73 28.97
N ILE A 170 -19.05 24.22 28.07
CA ILE A 170 -19.33 23.55 26.79
C ILE A 170 -18.06 23.47 25.93
N GLN A 171 -17.40 24.61 25.67
CA GLN A 171 -16.18 24.70 24.88
C GLN A 171 -15.05 23.86 25.50
N SER A 172 -14.89 23.89 26.82
CA SER A 172 -13.91 23.05 27.52
C SER A 172 -14.21 21.57 27.34
N GLY A 173 -15.48 21.17 27.32
CA GLY A 173 -15.91 19.81 27.09
C GLY A 173 -15.61 19.31 25.69
N GLN A 174 -15.95 20.11 24.67
CA GLN A 174 -15.65 19.84 23.27
C GLN A 174 -14.13 19.74 23.06
N LYS A 175 -13.38 20.73 23.55
CA LYS A 175 -11.91 20.77 23.50
C LYS A 175 -11.27 19.53 24.12
N LYS A 176 -11.80 19.03 25.24
CA LYS A 176 -11.30 17.82 25.88
C LYS A 176 -11.46 16.59 24.98
N GLN A 177 -12.57 16.45 24.26
CA GLN A 177 -12.76 15.35 23.32
C GLN A 177 -11.78 15.43 22.15
N TYR A 178 -11.59 16.62 21.59
CA TYR A 178 -10.64 16.82 20.50
C TYR A 178 -9.18 16.56 20.91
N LEU A 179 -8.78 17.00 22.10
CA LEU A 179 -7.47 16.69 22.66
C LEU A 179 -7.30 15.18 22.90
N GLU A 180 -8.35 14.50 23.34
CA GLU A 180 -8.33 13.04 23.51
C GLU A 180 -8.18 12.33 22.16
N LEU A 181 -8.92 12.76 21.12
CA LEU A 181 -8.77 12.25 19.76
C LEU A 181 -7.37 12.51 19.18
N GLN A 182 -6.81 13.70 19.42
CA GLN A 182 -5.45 14.04 19.01
C GLN A 182 -4.44 13.12 19.69
N ARG A 183 -4.57 12.89 21.00
CA ARG A 183 -3.69 11.99 21.75
C ARG A 183 -3.82 10.52 21.31
N ILE A 184 -5.03 10.06 20.96
CA ILE A 184 -5.21 8.73 20.35
C ILE A 184 -4.44 8.64 19.03
N ARG A 185 -4.58 9.65 18.16
CA ARG A 185 -3.85 9.71 16.88
C ARG A 185 -2.35 9.73 17.08
N ASP A 186 -1.85 10.57 17.98
CA ASP A 186 -0.41 10.68 18.26
C ASP A 186 0.15 9.34 18.80
N ASN A 187 -0.60 8.65 19.67
CA ASN A 187 -0.22 7.31 20.14
C ASN A 187 -0.13 6.28 19.00
N ILE A 188 -0.96 6.41 17.95
CA ILE A 188 -0.91 5.54 16.75
C ILE A 188 0.25 5.95 15.83
N SER A 189 0.51 7.24 15.65
CA SER A 189 1.54 7.74 14.72
C SER A 189 2.98 7.67 15.26
N TYR A 190 3.17 7.65 16.59
CA TYR A 190 4.50 7.74 17.22
C TYR A 190 4.97 6.48 17.97
N ASN A 191 4.13 5.43 18.16
CA ASN A 191 4.56 4.20 18.81
C ASN A 191 4.74 3.03 17.83
N ASN A 192 5.89 2.36 17.92
CA ASN A 192 6.24 1.13 17.17
C ASN A 192 5.55 -0.15 17.69
N PHE A 193 4.61 -0.07 18.64
CA PHE A 193 4.11 -1.26 19.34
C PHE A 193 2.90 -1.93 18.69
N PHE A 194 2.15 -1.26 17.81
CA PHE A 194 0.96 -1.84 17.18
C PHE A 194 0.83 -1.34 15.74
N TYR A 195 0.73 -2.29 14.79
CA TYR A 195 0.59 -1.97 13.37
C TYR A 195 -0.87 -1.83 12.97
N THR A 196 -1.80 -2.41 13.74
CA THR A 196 -3.24 -2.40 13.45
C THR A 196 -4.12 -2.30 14.70
N THR A 197 -5.38 -1.88 14.55
CA THR A 197 -6.40 -1.91 15.63
C THR A 197 -6.73 -3.34 16.10
N ASN A 198 -6.42 -4.37 15.31
CA ASN A 198 -6.61 -5.76 15.70
C ASN A 198 -5.66 -6.19 16.82
N ASP A 199 -4.46 -5.62 16.87
CA ASP A 199 -3.45 -5.90 17.89
C ASP A 199 -3.90 -5.41 19.29
N LEU A 200 -4.90 -4.52 19.33
CA LEU A 200 -5.44 -3.90 20.54
C LEU A 200 -6.65 -4.63 21.14
N LYS A 201 -7.27 -5.58 20.41
CA LYS A 201 -8.50 -6.28 20.82
C LYS A 201 -8.32 -7.15 22.07
N SER A 202 -7.10 -7.57 22.38
CA SER A 202 -6.78 -8.36 23.58
C SER A 202 -6.53 -7.50 24.82
N LEU A 203 -6.55 -6.16 24.68
CA LEU A 203 -6.09 -5.20 25.69
C LEU A 203 -7.20 -4.27 26.21
N ASP A 204 -8.50 -4.59 26.01
CA ASP A 204 -9.67 -3.74 26.31
C ASP A 204 -9.64 -2.98 27.66
N ASN A 205 -9.04 -3.58 28.69
CA ASN A 205 -8.96 -3.04 30.05
C ASN A 205 -7.65 -2.32 30.39
N VAL A 206 -6.75 -2.14 29.41
CA VAL A 206 -5.43 -1.54 29.57
C VAL A 206 -5.43 -0.11 29.05
N GLU A 207 -4.71 0.79 29.72
CA GLU A 207 -4.46 2.14 29.21
C GLU A 207 -3.22 2.18 28.31
N ILE A 208 -3.38 2.73 27.11
CA ILE A 208 -2.33 2.90 26.12
C ILE A 208 -2.04 4.40 26.01
N GLY A 209 -0.84 4.79 26.43
CA GLY A 209 -0.44 6.21 26.49
C GLY A 209 -1.43 7.07 27.29
N GLY A 210 -2.04 6.51 28.34
CA GLY A 210 -3.02 7.15 29.23
C GLY A 210 -4.45 7.24 28.67
N ILE A 211 -4.80 6.45 27.66
CA ILE A 211 -6.16 6.33 27.12
C ILE A 211 -6.59 4.85 27.11
N PRO A 212 -7.79 4.50 27.59
CA PRO A 212 -8.26 3.12 27.57
C PRO A 212 -8.29 2.51 26.15
N ALA A 213 -7.76 1.29 25.99
CA ALA A 213 -7.69 0.58 24.70
C ALA A 213 -9.05 0.49 24.00
N LYS A 214 -10.15 0.29 24.74
CA LYS A 214 -11.53 0.32 24.19
C LYS A 214 -11.89 1.57 23.38
N LYS A 215 -11.21 2.71 23.60
CA LYS A 215 -11.44 3.93 22.81
C LYS A 215 -10.81 3.90 21.41
N TYR A 216 -9.90 2.98 21.18
CA TYR A 216 -9.23 2.73 19.90
C TYR A 216 -10.01 1.74 19.01
N LEU A 217 -10.80 0.86 19.64
CA LEU A 217 -11.45 -0.29 19.03
C LEU A 217 -12.78 0.05 18.35
N GLU A 218 -13.39 -0.97 17.74
CA GLU A 218 -14.73 -0.89 17.15
C GLU A 218 -15.75 -0.39 18.17
N HIS A 219 -16.66 0.51 17.74
CA HIS A 219 -17.56 1.28 18.61
C HIS A 219 -16.86 2.18 19.65
N GLY A 220 -15.54 2.33 19.57
CA GLY A 220 -14.76 3.26 20.37
C GLY A 220 -14.75 4.67 19.77
N LEU A 221 -14.42 5.66 20.62
CA LEU A 221 -14.41 7.08 20.26
C LEU A 221 -13.66 7.38 18.94
N PHE A 222 -12.47 6.78 18.74
CA PHE A 222 -11.67 7.06 17.54
C PHE A 222 -12.20 6.35 16.29
N SER A 223 -12.71 5.12 16.43
CA SER A 223 -13.29 4.36 15.32
C SER A 223 -14.57 5.02 14.82
N GLU A 224 -15.51 5.30 15.74
CA GLU A 224 -16.75 6.00 15.41
C GLU A 224 -16.47 7.39 14.89
N TYR A 225 -15.48 8.10 15.48
CA TYR A 225 -15.06 9.39 14.96
C TYR A 225 -14.75 9.28 13.49
N ARG A 226 -13.82 8.42 13.05
CA ARG A 226 -13.38 8.30 11.65
C ARG A 226 -14.49 7.90 10.67
N GLN A 227 -15.46 7.13 11.12
CA GLN A 227 -16.55 6.58 10.31
C GLN A 227 -17.76 7.51 10.22
N ASP A 228 -17.87 8.48 11.12
CA ASP A 228 -18.94 9.48 11.13
C ASP A 228 -19.02 10.22 9.79
N GLY A 229 -20.22 10.25 9.21
CA GLY A 229 -20.50 10.84 7.90
C GLY A 229 -20.17 9.96 6.70
N THR A 230 -19.53 8.80 6.88
CA THR A 230 -19.18 7.86 5.79
C THR A 230 -19.89 6.51 5.94
N ILE A 231 -19.98 5.99 7.17
CA ILE A 231 -20.71 4.76 7.48
C ILE A 231 -22.12 5.12 8.00
N PRO A 232 -23.20 4.53 7.44
CA PRO A 232 -24.56 4.75 7.94
C PRO A 232 -24.68 4.48 9.45
N TYR A 233 -25.52 5.25 10.13
CA TYR A 233 -25.82 5.12 11.56
C TYR A 233 -24.68 5.42 12.55
N VAL A 234 -23.46 5.70 12.09
CA VAL A 234 -22.36 6.16 12.96
C VAL A 234 -22.43 7.67 13.12
N VAL A 235 -22.66 8.16 14.35
CA VAL A 235 -22.88 9.60 14.62
C VAL A 235 -22.09 10.07 15.85
N SER A 236 -20.77 10.09 15.74
CA SER A 236 -19.86 10.54 16.80
C SER A 236 -19.99 12.04 17.13
N THR A 237 -20.41 12.84 16.15
CA THR A 237 -20.49 14.30 16.17
C THR A 237 -21.38 14.77 17.31
N LEU A 238 -22.51 14.10 17.56
CA LEU A 238 -23.41 14.40 18.67
C LEU A 238 -22.68 14.40 20.02
N ASN A 239 -21.73 13.47 20.18
CA ASN A 239 -20.98 13.24 21.42
C ASN A 239 -19.68 14.04 21.53
N ILE A 240 -19.18 14.62 20.43
CA ILE A 240 -17.92 15.39 20.40
C ILE A 240 -18.21 16.88 20.43
N SER A 241 -18.98 17.38 19.45
CA SER A 241 -19.27 18.81 19.26
C SER A 241 -20.77 19.16 19.38
N GLY A 242 -21.65 18.19 19.13
CA GLY A 242 -23.09 18.42 18.97
C GLY A 242 -23.90 18.48 20.28
N PRO A 243 -25.24 18.30 20.18
CA PRO A 243 -26.18 18.60 21.26
C PRO A 243 -25.99 17.75 22.51
N ASP A 244 -25.57 16.48 22.38
CA ASP A 244 -25.38 15.60 23.54
C ASP A 244 -24.15 16.02 24.37
N MET A 245 -23.08 16.45 23.71
CA MET A 245 -21.94 17.08 24.39
C MET A 245 -22.38 18.37 25.10
N ILE A 246 -23.12 19.25 24.40
CA ILE A 246 -23.60 20.52 24.97
C ILE A 246 -24.42 20.28 26.23
N MET A 247 -25.46 19.44 26.15
CA MET A 247 -26.32 19.12 27.30
C MET A 247 -25.56 18.50 28.46
N ARG A 248 -24.57 17.63 28.17
CA ARG A 248 -23.71 17.02 29.19
C ARG A 248 -22.88 18.07 29.92
N GLN A 249 -22.35 19.06 29.23
CA GLN A 249 -21.57 20.14 29.85
C GLN A 249 -22.47 21.15 30.57
N MET A 250 -23.65 21.47 30.05
CA MET A 250 -24.66 22.27 30.75
C MET A 250 -25.00 21.63 32.11
N LYS A 251 -25.29 20.32 32.13
CA LYS A 251 -25.58 19.59 33.37
C LYS A 251 -24.41 19.65 34.35
N LYS A 252 -23.16 19.51 33.89
CA LYS A 252 -21.97 19.63 34.75
C LYS A 252 -21.81 21.03 35.32
N TYR A 253 -22.01 22.05 34.49
CA TYR A 253 -21.97 23.44 34.90
C TYR A 253 -23.02 23.72 35.98
N TYR A 254 -24.29 23.39 35.75
CA TYR A 254 -25.34 23.63 36.73
C TYR A 254 -25.10 22.86 38.04
N LYS A 255 -24.62 21.61 37.99
CA LYS A 255 -24.21 20.90 39.21
C LYS A 255 -23.10 21.62 39.98
N SER A 256 -22.15 22.24 39.27
CA SER A 256 -21.05 22.99 39.89
C SER A 256 -21.52 24.25 40.63
N LEU A 257 -22.73 24.74 40.34
CA LEU A 257 -23.34 25.89 41.03
C LEU A 257 -24.00 25.53 42.37
N GLY A 258 -23.98 24.25 42.78
CA GLY A 258 -24.60 23.79 44.02
C GLY A 258 -26.12 24.06 44.04
N ARG A 259 -26.64 24.57 45.17
CA ARG A 259 -28.08 24.83 45.35
C ARG A 259 -28.68 25.76 44.29
N ILE A 260 -27.91 26.73 43.79
CA ILE A 260 -28.38 27.66 42.76
C ILE A 260 -28.66 26.93 41.44
N GLY A 261 -27.90 25.85 41.17
CA GLY A 261 -28.08 25.05 39.96
C GLY A 261 -29.22 24.04 40.02
N GLU A 262 -29.84 23.82 41.19
CA GLU A 262 -30.90 22.81 41.35
C GLU A 262 -32.13 23.14 40.50
N VAL A 263 -32.45 24.41 40.29
CA VAL A 263 -33.57 24.82 39.40
C VAL A 263 -33.37 24.34 37.97
N HIS A 264 -32.11 24.25 37.52
CA HIS A 264 -31.74 23.78 36.17
C HIS A 264 -31.70 22.25 36.05
N ILE A 265 -31.90 21.50 37.13
CA ILE A 265 -31.76 20.05 37.16
C ILE A 265 -33.01 19.39 37.77
N LYS A 266 -33.63 18.47 37.02
CA LYS A 266 -34.74 17.65 37.49
C LYS A 266 -34.45 16.18 37.22
N ASP A 267 -34.55 15.32 38.24
CA ASP A 267 -34.29 13.87 38.14
C ASP A 267 -32.94 13.54 37.49
N ASN A 268 -31.89 14.28 37.87
CA ASN A 268 -30.55 14.18 37.30
C ASN A 268 -30.51 14.45 35.77
N LYS A 269 -31.49 15.13 35.19
CA LYS A 269 -31.52 15.63 33.80
C LYS A 269 -31.67 17.15 33.80
N LEU A 270 -31.44 17.79 32.65
CA LEU A 270 -31.74 19.22 32.50
C LEU A 270 -33.24 19.43 32.65
N SER A 271 -33.64 20.41 33.47
CA SER A 271 -35.05 20.80 33.61
C SER A 271 -35.53 21.60 32.39
N ASP A 272 -36.85 21.71 32.24
CA ASP A 272 -37.49 22.36 31.08
C ASP A 272 -37.10 23.83 30.88
N MET A 273 -36.71 24.54 31.94
CA MET A 273 -36.22 25.93 31.84
C MET A 273 -34.92 26.10 31.04
N ASN A 274 -34.21 25.01 30.76
CA ASN A 274 -33.02 25.02 29.89
C ASN A 274 -33.36 24.86 28.41
N PHE A 275 -34.64 24.76 28.09
CA PHE A 275 -35.12 24.49 26.76
C PHE A 275 -36.08 25.58 26.26
N MET A 276 -36.16 25.68 24.94
CA MET A 276 -37.20 26.44 24.22
C MET A 276 -38.07 25.45 23.44
N GLY A 277 -39.34 25.76 23.21
CA GLY A 277 -40.27 24.87 22.50
C GLY A 277 -40.79 23.70 23.35
N VAL A 278 -40.79 23.83 24.68
CA VAL A 278 -41.34 22.85 25.61
C VAL A 278 -42.87 22.82 25.56
N TYR A 279 -43.42 21.60 25.47
CA TYR A 279 -44.84 21.32 25.61
C TYR A 279 -45.12 20.47 26.86
N ALA A 280 -46.24 20.76 27.53
CA ALA A 280 -46.75 19.93 28.61
C ALA A 280 -47.36 18.64 28.04
N SER A 281 -47.10 17.51 28.69
CA SER A 281 -47.74 16.25 28.32
C SER A 281 -49.22 16.30 28.71
N SER A 282 -50.10 15.89 27.80
CA SER A 282 -51.55 15.89 28.01
C SER A 282 -52.06 14.64 28.76
N ASP A 283 -51.22 13.60 28.94
CA ASP A 283 -51.62 12.37 29.64
C ASP A 283 -50.46 11.66 30.37
N LYS A 284 -50.72 11.08 31.55
CA LYS A 284 -49.68 10.54 32.47
C LYS A 284 -49.00 9.25 31.99
N GLU A 285 -49.53 8.59 30.97
CA GLU A 285 -48.99 7.34 30.40
C GLU A 285 -48.38 7.49 28.98
N ASN A 286 -48.01 8.72 28.58
CA ASN A 286 -47.37 9.13 27.31
C ASN A 286 -48.23 8.99 26.03
N LYS A 287 -49.19 9.88 25.72
CA LYS A 287 -49.89 9.83 24.41
C LYS A 287 -50.34 11.13 23.71
N SER A 288 -49.85 12.33 24.05
CA SER A 288 -49.86 13.56 23.21
C SER A 288 -49.24 14.73 24.00
N PHE A 289 -49.03 15.88 23.34
CA PHE A 289 -48.57 17.13 23.93
C PHE A 289 -49.61 18.24 23.69
N ASN A 290 -49.70 19.22 24.59
CA ASN A 290 -50.59 20.36 24.38
C ASN A 290 -49.99 21.34 23.34
N TRP A 291 -50.12 21.00 22.05
CA TRP A 291 -49.53 21.74 20.92
C TRP A 291 -50.03 23.18 20.81
N LEU A 292 -51.25 23.45 21.28
CA LEU A 292 -51.88 24.77 21.24
C LEU A 292 -51.33 25.72 22.31
N ASN A 293 -50.91 25.19 23.46
CA ASN A 293 -50.45 26.00 24.60
C ASN A 293 -49.07 25.52 25.06
N PRO A 294 -47.99 25.87 24.32
CA PRO A 294 -46.63 25.53 24.73
C PRO A 294 -46.27 26.19 26.07
N VAL A 295 -45.47 25.48 26.87
CA VAL A 295 -44.88 26.00 28.12
C VAL A 295 -43.84 27.09 27.82
N SER A 296 -43.14 26.96 26.69
CA SER A 296 -42.17 27.94 26.18
C SER A 296 -42.25 27.99 24.66
N VAL A 297 -42.24 29.18 24.07
CA VAL A 297 -42.29 29.33 22.60
C VAL A 297 -40.91 29.09 22.01
N GLY A 298 -40.81 28.11 21.11
CA GLY A 298 -39.59 27.77 20.37
C GLY A 298 -39.67 28.12 18.89
N VAL A 299 -39.15 27.24 18.06
CA VAL A 299 -39.15 27.34 16.60
C VAL A 299 -39.82 26.12 15.95
N ASN A 300 -40.13 26.22 14.67
CA ASN A 300 -40.50 25.08 13.85
C ASN A 300 -39.25 24.53 13.12
N ASP A 301 -38.73 23.42 13.63
CA ASP A 301 -37.55 22.73 13.07
C ASP A 301 -37.90 21.56 12.14
N ILE A 302 -39.17 21.37 11.79
CA ILE A 302 -39.61 20.34 10.84
C ILE A 302 -40.01 21.03 9.54
N THR A 303 -39.01 21.40 8.76
CA THR A 303 -39.15 22.09 7.47
C THR A 303 -38.80 21.12 6.31
N PRO A 304 -39.04 21.50 5.05
CA PRO A 304 -38.60 20.70 3.91
C PRO A 304 -37.09 20.44 3.90
N ASP A 305 -36.29 21.41 4.36
CA ASP A 305 -34.83 21.35 4.35
C ASP A 305 -34.23 20.69 5.62
N ASP A 306 -35.04 20.37 6.63
CA ASP A 306 -34.62 19.63 7.85
C ASP A 306 -34.34 18.13 7.60
N GLU A 307 -34.54 17.60 6.38
CA GLU A 307 -33.96 16.31 6.01
C GLU A 307 -32.43 16.40 5.98
N SER A 308 -31.83 16.32 7.18
CA SER A 308 -30.40 16.50 7.39
C SER A 308 -29.60 15.61 6.46
N SER A 309 -28.83 16.25 5.59
CA SER A 309 -27.90 15.62 4.66
C SER A 309 -26.79 14.81 5.35
N TRP A 310 -26.59 15.01 6.67
CA TRP A 310 -25.51 14.42 7.44
C TRP A 310 -25.86 13.13 8.20
N ALA A 311 -27.14 12.84 8.41
CA ALA A 311 -27.55 11.63 9.13
C ALA A 311 -28.39 10.73 8.22
N VAL A 312 -27.77 9.68 7.68
CA VAL A 312 -28.45 8.59 6.97
C VAL A 312 -29.38 7.88 7.96
N ARG A 313 -30.61 8.38 8.10
CA ARG A 313 -31.67 7.71 8.85
C ARG A 313 -32.64 7.10 7.86
N ASN A 314 -32.82 5.78 7.94
CA ASN A 314 -33.84 5.00 7.22
C ASN A 314 -33.76 4.97 5.69
N ASN A 315 -32.60 5.22 5.09
CA ASN A 315 -32.43 4.84 3.69
C ASN A 315 -31.93 3.40 3.63
N ASP A 316 -32.67 2.55 2.90
CA ASP A 316 -32.21 1.23 2.54
C ASP A 316 -30.82 1.39 1.89
N ILE A 317 -29.81 0.84 2.55
CA ILE A 317 -28.42 0.92 2.12
C ILE A 317 -28.30 0.36 0.69
N ASN A 318 -29.14 -0.62 0.33
CA ASN A 318 -29.19 -1.15 -1.02
C ASN A 318 -29.70 -0.10 -2.03
N LYS A 319 -30.60 0.78 -1.62
CA LYS A 319 -31.12 1.86 -2.48
C LYS A 319 -30.07 2.95 -2.73
N ILE A 320 -29.27 3.28 -1.72
CA ILE A 320 -28.16 4.24 -1.85
C ILE A 320 -27.02 3.63 -2.68
N LEU A 321 -26.61 2.39 -2.39
CA LEU A 321 -25.45 1.75 -3.00
C LEU A 321 -25.73 1.09 -4.36
N PHE A 322 -26.95 0.61 -4.62
CA PHE A 322 -27.22 -0.21 -5.82
C PHE A 322 -28.30 0.38 -6.74
N GLU A 323 -29.31 1.11 -6.24
CA GLU A 323 -30.30 1.77 -7.13
C GLU A 323 -29.81 3.13 -7.66
N LYS A 324 -29.22 3.99 -6.80
CA LYS A 324 -28.69 5.30 -7.22
C LYS A 324 -27.32 5.26 -7.93
N ILE A 325 -26.49 4.25 -7.67
CA ILE A 325 -25.16 4.13 -8.33
C ILE A 325 -25.29 3.60 -9.77
N ASN A 326 -26.41 2.94 -10.12
CA ASN A 326 -26.69 2.54 -11.51
C ASN A 326 -27.07 3.70 -12.43
N CYS A 327 -27.30 4.91 -11.92
CA CYS A 327 -27.54 6.10 -12.72
C CYS A 327 -26.42 7.12 -12.46
N HIS A 328 -25.42 7.09 -13.34
CA HIS A 328 -24.19 7.90 -13.33
C HIS A 328 -23.11 7.44 -12.33
N VAL A 329 -22.52 6.28 -12.61
CA VAL A 329 -21.05 6.23 -12.54
C VAL A 329 -20.58 7.17 -13.65
N PRO A 330 -19.95 8.32 -13.36
CA PRO A 330 -19.29 9.06 -14.41
C PRO A 330 -18.25 8.09 -15.00
N GLU A 331 -18.27 7.85 -16.31
CA GLU A 331 -17.26 7.03 -17.01
C GLU A 331 -15.82 7.50 -16.71
N LYS A 332 -15.65 8.66 -16.09
CA LYS A 332 -14.41 9.16 -15.52
C LYS A 332 -14.68 9.80 -14.15
N LEU A 333 -14.29 9.12 -13.06
CA LEU A 333 -13.87 9.80 -11.84
C LEU A 333 -12.92 10.95 -12.21
N PRO A 334 -12.84 12.08 -11.45
CA PRO A 334 -11.86 13.11 -11.72
C PRO A 334 -10.48 12.46 -11.81
N THR A 335 -9.89 12.48 -13.00
CA THR A 335 -8.71 11.69 -13.33
C THR A 335 -7.43 12.25 -12.73
N SER A 336 -7.41 13.49 -12.22
CA SER A 336 -6.21 14.07 -11.62
C SER A 336 -6.19 13.93 -10.10
N LEU A 337 -5.25 13.13 -9.60
CA LEU A 337 -4.89 13.00 -8.17
C LEU A 337 -4.03 14.18 -7.64
N TYR A 338 -3.90 15.25 -8.44
CA TYR A 338 -3.03 16.41 -8.22
C TYR A 338 -3.62 17.65 -8.94
N TYR A 339 -3.18 18.86 -8.54
CA TYR A 339 -3.78 20.14 -8.96
C TYR A 339 -2.72 21.20 -9.28
N GLU A 340 -3.03 22.08 -10.23
CA GLU A 340 -2.21 23.26 -10.51
C GLU A 340 -2.11 24.19 -9.27
N ILE A 341 -0.92 24.70 -9.02
CA ILE A 341 -0.61 25.55 -7.86
C ILE A 341 -0.68 27.02 -8.27
N ASP A 342 -1.47 27.83 -7.57
CA ASP A 342 -1.50 29.27 -7.78
C ASP A 342 -0.26 29.93 -7.15
N SER A 343 0.67 30.34 -8.02
CA SER A 343 1.94 30.98 -7.64
C SER A 343 1.77 32.29 -6.88
N ARG A 344 0.63 32.98 -7.03
CA ARG A 344 0.35 34.25 -6.33
C ARG A 344 0.09 34.03 -4.85
N VAL A 345 -0.36 32.84 -4.46
CA VAL A 345 -0.73 32.54 -3.09
C VAL A 345 0.16 31.55 -2.37
N PHE A 346 0.95 30.76 -3.11
CA PHE A 346 1.77 29.69 -2.54
C PHE A 346 2.75 30.16 -1.44
N PHE A 347 3.35 31.34 -1.62
CA PHE A 347 4.33 31.90 -0.69
C PHE A 347 3.71 32.79 0.42
N HIS A 348 2.37 32.93 0.49
CA HIS A 348 1.75 33.78 1.51
C HIS A 348 2.08 33.30 2.93
N GLY A 349 2.53 34.23 3.77
CA GLY A 349 2.87 33.96 5.17
C GLY A 349 4.24 33.30 5.38
N TRP A 350 5.01 33.06 4.32
CA TRP A 350 6.39 32.61 4.44
C TRP A 350 7.31 33.76 4.83
N ASP A 351 8.39 33.46 5.55
CA ASP A 351 9.46 34.42 5.80
C ASP A 351 10.38 34.60 4.57
N ASN A 352 11.03 35.76 4.48
CA ASN A 352 11.88 36.11 3.34
C ASN A 352 13.06 35.16 3.15
N LYS A 353 13.60 34.57 4.23
CA LYS A 353 14.75 33.66 4.16
C LYS A 353 14.34 32.34 3.49
N SER A 354 13.16 31.81 3.83
CA SER A 354 12.58 30.64 3.18
C SER A 354 12.30 30.88 1.69
N ILE A 355 11.76 32.05 1.32
CA ILE A 355 11.51 32.43 -0.08
C ILE A 355 12.85 32.55 -0.85
N GLN A 356 13.87 33.12 -0.22
CA GLN A 356 15.20 33.25 -0.82
C GLN A 356 15.80 31.88 -1.15
N TYR A 357 15.74 30.91 -0.23
CA TYR A 357 16.25 29.55 -0.50
C TYR A 357 15.55 28.85 -1.66
N VAL A 358 14.23 29.03 -1.81
CA VAL A 358 13.50 28.52 -2.99
C VAL A 358 14.02 29.20 -4.25
N THR A 359 14.12 30.52 -4.24
CA THR A 359 14.50 31.31 -5.43
C THR A 359 15.93 31.05 -5.89
N GLU A 360 16.85 30.81 -4.94
CA GLU A 360 18.25 30.46 -5.23
C GLU A 360 18.40 29.08 -5.89
N ILE A 361 17.55 28.12 -5.50
CA ILE A 361 17.59 26.76 -6.04
C ILE A 361 16.80 26.67 -7.35
N ASN A 362 15.55 27.12 -7.35
CA ASN A 362 14.72 27.20 -8.54
C ASN A 362 13.73 28.38 -8.45
N LYS A 363 14.06 29.47 -9.15
CA LYS A 363 13.22 30.67 -9.27
C LYS A 363 11.85 30.40 -9.91
N ASP A 364 11.76 29.37 -10.75
CA ASP A 364 10.57 29.01 -11.54
C ASP A 364 9.89 27.75 -10.97
N LEU A 365 10.16 27.36 -9.72
CA LEU A 365 9.70 26.10 -9.12
C LEU A 365 8.21 25.79 -9.36
N ILE A 366 7.33 26.77 -9.08
CA ILE A 366 5.88 26.58 -9.23
C ILE A 366 5.47 26.42 -10.70
N LYS A 367 6.14 27.16 -11.60
CA LYS A 367 5.92 27.04 -13.03
C LYS A 367 6.37 25.66 -13.55
N ASP A 368 7.53 25.20 -13.11
CA ASP A 368 8.08 23.90 -13.50
C ASP A 368 7.19 22.75 -12.98
N ILE A 369 6.68 22.84 -11.74
CA ILE A 369 5.73 21.86 -11.20
C ILE A 369 4.41 21.89 -11.97
N ASN A 370 3.82 23.07 -12.19
CA ASN A 370 2.58 23.16 -12.95
C ASN A 370 2.74 22.59 -14.36
N LEU A 371 3.86 22.88 -15.03
CA LEU A 371 4.18 22.30 -16.34
C LEU A 371 4.16 20.76 -16.30
N LEU A 372 4.77 20.16 -15.28
CA LEU A 372 4.77 18.71 -15.10
C LEU A 372 3.35 18.17 -14.86
N LEU A 373 2.56 18.82 -14.01
CA LEU A 373 1.22 18.37 -13.62
C LEU A 373 0.17 18.56 -14.73
N THR A 374 0.34 19.54 -15.62
CA THR A 374 -0.62 19.83 -16.69
C THR A 374 -0.23 19.23 -18.04
N SER A 375 1.00 18.76 -18.20
CA SER A 375 1.48 18.17 -19.46
C SER A 375 0.73 16.88 -19.79
N SER A 376 0.41 16.69 -21.07
CA SER A 376 -0.18 15.43 -21.57
C SER A 376 0.81 14.27 -21.59
N ASN A 377 2.11 14.57 -21.59
CA ASN A 377 3.20 13.59 -21.58
C ASN A 377 3.99 13.72 -20.29
N VAL A 378 4.38 12.57 -19.73
CA VAL A 378 5.19 12.51 -18.52
C VAL A 378 6.65 12.84 -18.86
N ASP A 379 7.14 13.98 -18.35
CA ASP A 379 8.55 14.35 -18.45
C ASP A 379 9.33 13.85 -17.21
N VAL A 380 9.92 12.67 -17.35
CA VAL A 380 10.71 12.03 -16.30
C VAL A 380 11.95 12.84 -15.92
N LYS A 381 12.54 13.59 -16.86
CA LYS A 381 13.74 14.42 -16.57
C LYS A 381 13.36 15.62 -15.72
N LEU A 382 12.25 16.28 -16.04
CA LEU A 382 11.71 17.38 -15.24
C LEU A 382 11.32 16.90 -13.83
N LEU A 383 10.70 15.72 -13.74
CA LEU A 383 10.34 15.10 -12.46
C LEU A 383 11.57 14.84 -11.56
N ILE A 384 12.65 14.23 -12.08
CA ILE A 384 13.90 14.02 -11.32
C ILE A 384 14.49 15.35 -10.85
N LYS A 385 14.51 16.34 -11.74
CA LYS A 385 15.03 17.68 -11.42
C LYS A 385 14.25 18.28 -10.25
N LEU A 386 12.92 18.29 -10.34
CA LEU A 386 12.03 18.85 -9.33
C LEU A 386 12.12 18.13 -7.98
N ASP A 387 12.21 16.79 -7.97
CA ASP A 387 12.36 16.02 -6.73
C ASP A 387 13.66 16.39 -5.99
N ARG A 388 14.78 16.48 -6.71
CA ARG A 388 16.08 16.91 -6.16
C ARG A 388 16.05 18.34 -5.64
N GLU A 389 15.43 19.25 -6.39
CA GLU A 389 15.30 20.66 -6.00
C GLU A 389 14.43 20.81 -4.76
N LEU A 390 13.29 20.11 -4.69
CA LEU A 390 12.42 20.12 -3.51
C LEU A 390 13.12 19.53 -2.28
N TYR A 391 13.89 18.44 -2.45
CA TYR A 391 14.69 17.89 -1.37
C TYR A 391 15.73 18.90 -0.86
N ALA A 392 16.50 19.51 -1.77
CA ALA A 392 17.51 20.51 -1.43
C ALA A 392 16.89 21.73 -0.73
N ILE A 393 15.73 22.21 -1.20
CA ILE A 393 14.95 23.28 -0.56
C ILE A 393 14.52 22.86 0.84
N SER A 394 13.92 21.67 0.99
CA SER A 394 13.40 21.18 2.27
C SER A 394 14.49 21.07 3.34
N SER A 395 15.73 20.75 2.94
CA SER A 395 16.88 20.63 3.83
C SER A 395 17.37 21.98 4.40
N LYS A 396 17.00 23.10 3.77
CA LYS A 396 17.42 24.46 4.16
C LYS A 396 16.33 25.26 4.88
N ILE A 397 15.05 24.86 4.78
CA ILE A 397 13.92 25.58 5.36
C ILE A 397 13.66 25.15 6.82
N GLU A 398 13.70 26.11 7.73
CA GLU A 398 13.37 25.89 9.16
C GLU A 398 11.93 26.31 9.51
N ASN A 399 11.31 27.19 8.70
CA ASN A 399 9.96 27.70 8.95
C ASN A 399 8.91 26.58 8.78
N PRO A 400 8.10 26.27 9.80
CA PRO A 400 7.15 25.16 9.75
C PRO A 400 6.07 25.29 8.66
N LEU A 401 5.63 26.51 8.34
CA LEU A 401 4.62 26.75 7.31
C LEU A 401 5.22 26.53 5.91
N ALA A 402 6.39 27.12 5.65
CA ALA A 402 7.11 26.95 4.40
C ALA A 402 7.49 25.48 4.15
N LEU A 403 7.98 24.80 5.20
CA LEU A 403 8.34 23.38 5.11
C LEU A 403 7.12 22.50 4.81
N ARG A 404 5.96 22.78 5.41
CA ARG A 404 4.71 22.07 5.10
C ARG A 404 4.29 22.26 3.65
N SER A 405 4.36 23.49 3.13
CA SER A 405 4.02 23.76 1.74
C SER A 405 4.95 23.04 0.76
N ILE A 406 6.27 23.00 1.01
CA ILE A 406 7.21 22.20 0.22
C ILE A 406 6.89 20.70 0.29
N ARG A 407 6.56 20.18 1.47
CA ARG A 407 6.14 18.77 1.62
C ARG A 407 4.83 18.47 0.88
N THR A 408 3.91 19.43 0.79
CA THR A 408 2.70 19.28 -0.05
C THR A 408 3.06 19.13 -1.52
N LEU A 409 4.05 19.86 -2.03
CA LEU A 409 4.56 19.67 -3.39
C LEU A 409 5.17 18.29 -3.59
N GLN A 410 5.98 17.82 -2.64
CA GLN A 410 6.56 16.46 -2.67
C GLN A 410 5.47 15.38 -2.68
N LEU A 411 4.39 15.55 -1.92
CA LEU A 411 3.23 14.65 -1.94
C LEU A 411 2.50 14.68 -3.30
N GLN A 412 2.35 15.84 -3.93
CA GLN A 412 1.78 15.91 -5.27
C GLN A 412 2.66 15.20 -6.31
N LEU A 413 3.99 15.36 -6.24
CA LEU A 413 4.91 14.59 -7.09
C LEU A 413 4.82 13.09 -6.82
N THR A 414 4.67 12.68 -5.56
CA THR A 414 4.48 11.27 -5.21
C THR A 414 3.21 10.71 -5.83
N ASN A 415 2.09 11.43 -5.74
CA ASN A 415 0.84 11.05 -6.39
C ASN A 415 0.98 11.03 -7.91
N TYR A 416 1.70 12.00 -8.49
CA TYR A 416 1.97 12.03 -9.93
C TYR A 416 2.74 10.78 -10.38
N VAL A 417 3.78 10.38 -9.64
CA VAL A 417 4.57 9.18 -9.91
C VAL A 417 3.70 7.92 -9.87
N THR A 418 2.85 7.77 -8.86
CA THR A 418 2.07 6.54 -8.65
C THR A 418 0.86 6.42 -9.58
N SER A 419 0.29 7.54 -10.00
CA SER A 419 -0.94 7.58 -10.81
C SER A 419 -0.67 7.50 -12.32
N ASN A 420 0.49 7.95 -12.76
CA ASN A 420 0.88 7.91 -14.16
C ASN A 420 1.63 6.61 -14.45
N THR A 421 1.12 5.83 -15.40
CA THR A 421 1.69 4.54 -15.78
C THR A 421 2.06 4.52 -17.25
N PHE A 422 3.13 3.81 -17.58
CA PHE A 422 3.54 3.53 -18.95
C PHE A 422 3.32 2.05 -19.29
N GLU A 423 3.07 1.81 -20.57
CA GLU A 423 3.06 0.47 -21.15
C GLU A 423 4.51 0.02 -21.38
N PRO A 424 4.88 -1.20 -20.97
CA PRO A 424 6.20 -1.73 -21.23
C PRO A 424 6.34 -2.14 -22.70
N GLU A 425 7.58 -2.32 -23.16
CA GLU A 425 7.82 -3.00 -24.43
C GLU A 425 7.26 -4.43 -24.40
N ASN A 426 6.72 -4.88 -25.54
CA ASN A 426 6.18 -6.24 -25.71
C ASN A 426 7.32 -7.27 -25.85
N THR A 427 8.24 -7.28 -24.89
CA THR A 427 9.41 -8.14 -24.85
C THR A 427 9.45 -8.89 -23.52
N ILE A 428 9.77 -10.19 -23.59
CA ILE A 428 10.14 -11.00 -22.42
C ILE A 428 11.58 -11.50 -22.56
N ASN A 429 12.36 -11.27 -21.51
CA ASN A 429 13.76 -11.59 -21.36
C ASN A 429 13.90 -12.74 -20.36
N PHE A 430 14.25 -13.93 -20.83
CA PHE A 430 14.54 -15.08 -19.99
C PHE A 430 16.03 -15.15 -19.71
N ILE A 431 16.46 -14.99 -18.45
CA ILE A 431 17.84 -15.29 -18.05
C ILE A 431 17.95 -16.76 -17.66
N TYR A 432 18.69 -17.52 -18.45
CA TYR A 432 18.63 -18.97 -18.39
C TYR A 432 20.01 -19.66 -18.34
N ASP A 433 20.22 -20.42 -17.27
CA ASP A 433 21.41 -21.24 -17.06
C ASP A 433 21.19 -22.65 -17.63
N PHE A 434 21.73 -22.91 -18.82
CA PHE A 434 21.54 -24.19 -19.50
C PHE A 434 22.24 -25.38 -18.80
N TYR A 435 23.21 -25.12 -17.91
CA TYR A 435 23.90 -26.16 -17.15
C TYR A 435 23.08 -26.67 -15.94
N SER A 436 22.18 -25.85 -15.38
CA SER A 436 21.43 -26.19 -14.15
C SER A 436 19.92 -26.38 -14.37
N LYS A 437 19.32 -25.71 -15.37
CA LYS A 437 17.85 -25.70 -15.57
C LYS A 437 17.39 -26.65 -16.68
N LYS A 438 16.14 -27.16 -16.58
CA LYS A 438 15.53 -28.12 -17.53
C LYS A 438 14.94 -27.45 -18.78
N GLN A 439 15.38 -27.89 -19.96
CA GLN A 439 15.00 -27.33 -21.26
C GLN A 439 13.48 -27.35 -21.55
N ASN A 440 12.76 -28.39 -21.12
CA ASN A 440 11.34 -28.57 -21.49
C ASN A 440 10.44 -27.45 -20.98
N ASP A 441 10.71 -26.94 -19.78
CA ASP A 441 9.88 -25.90 -19.18
C ASP A 441 10.05 -24.58 -19.95
N LEU A 442 11.28 -24.25 -20.38
CA LEU A 442 11.55 -23.06 -21.21
C LEU A 442 10.86 -23.16 -22.58
N LEU A 443 10.85 -24.35 -23.20
CA LEU A 443 10.13 -24.56 -24.47
C LEU A 443 8.62 -24.27 -24.32
N SER A 444 8.01 -24.75 -23.24
CA SER A 444 6.59 -24.50 -22.95
C SER A 444 6.32 -23.01 -22.75
N ALA A 445 7.16 -22.30 -21.99
CA ALA A 445 7.05 -20.86 -21.80
C ALA A 445 7.13 -20.09 -23.13
N ILE A 446 8.14 -20.40 -23.96
CA ILE A 446 8.31 -19.76 -25.27
C ILE A 446 7.05 -19.94 -26.12
N LYS A 447 6.49 -21.16 -26.20
CA LYS A 447 5.27 -21.43 -26.95
C LYS A 447 4.07 -20.67 -26.41
N LEU A 448 3.88 -20.63 -25.08
CA LEU A 448 2.76 -19.93 -24.45
C LEU A 448 2.78 -18.42 -24.73
N PHE A 449 3.92 -17.76 -24.51
CA PHE A 449 4.05 -16.32 -24.80
C PHE A 449 3.90 -16.03 -26.31
N SER A 450 4.55 -16.84 -27.16
CA SER A 450 4.54 -16.62 -28.62
C SER A 450 3.17 -16.79 -29.26
N ARG A 451 2.34 -17.68 -28.72
CA ARG A 451 0.97 -17.97 -29.20
C ARG A 451 -0.07 -17.03 -28.62
N ASN A 452 0.16 -16.52 -27.41
CA ASN A 452 -0.77 -15.58 -26.79
C ASN A 452 -0.78 -14.23 -27.51
N ASP A 453 0.39 -13.74 -27.92
CA ASP A 453 0.54 -12.50 -28.65
C ASP A 453 1.61 -12.63 -29.76
N VAL A 454 1.18 -12.38 -30.99
CA VAL A 454 2.03 -12.53 -32.19
C VAL A 454 3.12 -11.46 -32.22
N GLU A 455 2.90 -10.32 -31.58
CA GLU A 455 3.86 -9.21 -31.52
C GLU A 455 4.90 -9.36 -30.40
N THR A 456 4.74 -10.36 -29.50
CA THR A 456 5.69 -10.55 -28.41
C THR A 456 7.06 -10.99 -28.92
N LYS A 457 8.08 -10.20 -28.58
CA LYS A 457 9.48 -10.54 -28.80
C LYS A 457 10.00 -11.34 -27.61
N ILE A 458 10.70 -12.44 -27.89
CA ILE A 458 11.27 -13.30 -26.86
C ILE A 458 12.79 -13.25 -26.97
N ILE A 459 13.47 -12.98 -25.85
CA ILE A 459 14.92 -13.01 -25.79
C ILE A 459 15.34 -14.00 -24.72
N VAL A 460 16.09 -15.02 -25.11
CA VAL A 460 16.71 -15.98 -24.20
C VAL A 460 18.17 -15.59 -24.04
N TRP A 461 18.49 -15.11 -22.84
CA TRP A 461 19.82 -14.70 -22.45
C TRP A 461 20.56 -15.86 -21.80
N TYR A 462 21.78 -16.09 -22.26
CA TYR A 462 22.75 -16.99 -21.63
C TYR A 462 24.06 -16.24 -21.41
N ASN A 463 24.97 -16.78 -20.59
CA ASN A 463 26.23 -16.12 -20.30
C ASN A 463 27.39 -17.12 -20.43
N SER A 464 27.99 -17.19 -21.61
CA SER A 464 29.04 -18.18 -21.87
C SER A 464 30.30 -17.90 -21.06
N THR A 465 30.63 -16.64 -20.78
CA THR A 465 31.75 -16.27 -19.91
C THR A 465 31.52 -16.72 -18.47
N MET A 466 30.30 -16.59 -17.95
CA MET A 466 29.95 -17.12 -16.63
C MET A 466 30.00 -18.65 -16.60
N GLU A 467 29.47 -19.33 -17.62
CA GLU A 467 29.57 -20.79 -17.77
C GLU A 467 31.04 -21.26 -17.70
N LYS A 468 31.95 -20.56 -18.38
CA LYS A 468 33.40 -20.80 -18.33
C LYS A 468 34.03 -20.44 -16.98
N ASN A 469 33.62 -19.35 -16.34
CA ASN A 469 34.14 -18.95 -15.03
C ASN A 469 33.70 -19.92 -13.93
N VAL A 470 32.46 -20.42 -13.98
CA VAL A 470 31.99 -21.50 -13.10
C VAL A 470 32.81 -22.76 -13.36
N PHE A 471 33.02 -23.15 -14.62
CA PHE A 471 33.90 -24.25 -14.99
C PHE A 471 35.32 -24.10 -14.40
N LEU A 472 35.94 -22.92 -14.54
CA LEU A 472 37.24 -22.60 -13.92
C LEU A 472 37.22 -22.81 -12.41
N ARG A 473 36.24 -22.21 -11.71
CA ARG A 473 36.11 -22.31 -10.26
C ARG A 473 35.97 -23.77 -9.82
N GLU A 474 35.07 -24.52 -10.44
CA GLU A 474 34.78 -25.90 -10.05
C GLU A 474 35.99 -26.82 -10.22
N VAL A 475 36.73 -26.67 -11.33
CA VAL A 475 37.95 -27.45 -11.58
C VAL A 475 39.06 -27.05 -10.59
N ILE A 476 39.25 -25.76 -10.31
CA ILE A 476 40.23 -25.31 -9.31
C ILE A 476 39.87 -25.77 -7.90
N SER A 477 38.58 -25.78 -7.55
CA SER A 477 38.11 -26.33 -6.27
C SER A 477 38.47 -27.82 -6.14
N CYS A 478 38.41 -28.60 -7.23
CA CYS A 478 38.87 -29.99 -7.23
C CYS A 478 40.39 -30.09 -6.99
N VAL A 479 41.18 -29.22 -7.63
CA VAL A 479 42.64 -29.13 -7.41
C VAL A 479 42.94 -28.82 -5.94
N LEU A 480 42.24 -27.84 -5.35
CA LEU A 480 42.41 -27.45 -3.95
C LEU A 480 42.03 -28.57 -2.98
N TRP A 481 40.95 -29.29 -3.24
CA TRP A 481 40.56 -30.48 -2.46
C TRP A 481 41.71 -31.49 -2.37
N THR A 482 42.27 -31.89 -3.50
CA THR A 482 43.38 -32.84 -3.53
C THR A 482 44.64 -32.26 -2.89
N LYS A 483 45.03 -31.03 -3.24
CA LYS A 483 46.23 -30.37 -2.68
C LYS A 483 46.18 -30.25 -1.17
N LYS A 484 45.06 -29.80 -0.60
CA LYS A 484 44.93 -29.60 0.86
C LYS A 484 44.97 -30.91 1.63
N VAL A 485 44.29 -31.93 1.12
CA VAL A 485 44.31 -33.27 1.73
C VAL A 485 45.71 -33.86 1.67
N ASP A 486 46.39 -33.79 0.51
CA ASP A 486 47.75 -34.32 0.38
C ASP A 486 48.79 -33.51 1.19
N SER A 487 48.67 -32.18 1.25
CA SER A 487 49.53 -31.34 2.10
C SER A 487 49.36 -31.71 3.57
N TYR A 488 48.10 -31.85 4.02
CA TYR A 488 47.79 -32.23 5.38
C TYR A 488 48.38 -33.61 5.73
N ILE A 489 48.21 -34.60 4.85
CA ILE A 489 48.78 -35.94 5.02
C ILE A 489 50.31 -35.88 5.07
N LYS A 490 50.94 -35.07 4.23
CA LYS A 490 52.40 -34.92 4.16
C LYS A 490 52.97 -34.27 5.43
N GLU A 491 52.35 -33.20 5.90
CA GLU A 491 52.74 -32.46 7.11
C GLU A 491 52.54 -33.30 8.37
N ASN A 492 51.51 -34.16 8.40
CA ASN A 492 51.13 -34.95 9.57
C ASN A 492 51.46 -36.44 9.43
N LYS A 493 52.38 -36.81 8.53
CA LYS A 493 52.73 -38.22 8.21
C LYS A 493 53.17 -39.03 9.43
N LYS A 494 53.68 -38.39 10.48
CA LYS A 494 54.10 -39.04 11.74
C LYS A 494 52.94 -39.30 12.73
N HIS A 495 51.78 -38.69 12.49
CA HIS A 495 50.64 -38.67 13.41
C HIS A 495 49.34 -39.23 12.80
N LEU A 496 49.35 -39.56 11.51
CA LEU A 496 48.24 -40.22 10.80
C LEU A 496 48.56 -41.70 10.59
N SER A 497 47.57 -42.56 10.84
CA SER A 497 47.64 -43.95 10.38
C SER A 497 47.50 -44.02 8.86
N THR A 498 47.94 -45.14 8.27
CA THR A 498 47.76 -45.39 6.84
C THR A 498 46.28 -45.40 6.44
N GLU A 499 45.43 -45.95 7.30
CA GLU A 499 43.98 -46.04 7.13
C GLU A 499 43.32 -44.66 7.17
N ASP A 500 43.73 -43.78 8.10
CA ASP A 500 43.20 -42.41 8.18
C ASP A 500 43.61 -41.59 6.94
N ALA A 501 44.85 -41.76 6.46
CA ALA A 501 45.35 -41.08 5.26
C ALA A 501 44.62 -41.55 3.99
N GLU A 502 44.33 -42.85 3.88
CA GLU A 502 43.50 -43.41 2.80
C GLU A 502 42.06 -42.91 2.89
N ALA A 503 41.44 -42.91 4.07
CA ALA A 503 40.08 -42.41 4.27
C ALA A 503 39.92 -40.94 3.86
N LEU A 504 40.90 -40.08 4.18
CA LEU A 504 40.89 -38.67 3.76
C LEU A 504 40.99 -38.50 2.24
N ARG A 505 41.84 -39.29 1.56
CA ARG A 505 41.97 -39.27 0.10
C ARG A 505 40.72 -39.81 -0.60
N ASP A 506 40.18 -40.93 -0.11
CA ASP A 506 38.95 -41.52 -0.63
C ASP A 506 37.78 -40.57 -0.43
N TYR A 507 37.70 -39.91 0.72
CA TYR A 507 36.70 -38.88 0.98
C TYR A 507 36.77 -37.74 -0.04
N ALA A 508 37.93 -37.13 -0.24
CA ALA A 508 38.08 -36.03 -1.20
C ALA A 508 37.69 -36.46 -2.62
N LYS A 509 38.12 -37.64 -3.04
CA LYS A 509 37.79 -38.21 -4.35
C LYS A 509 36.30 -38.47 -4.52
N LEU A 510 35.66 -39.07 -3.53
CA LEU A 510 34.22 -39.35 -3.53
C LEU A 510 33.41 -38.05 -3.44
N LYS A 511 33.86 -37.07 -2.67
CA LYS A 511 33.22 -35.76 -2.53
C LYS A 511 33.24 -34.97 -3.83
N ILE A 512 34.37 -34.97 -4.54
CA ILE A 512 34.48 -34.40 -5.89
C ILE A 512 33.46 -35.07 -6.82
N LYS A 513 33.39 -36.41 -6.85
CA LYS A 513 32.41 -37.12 -7.68
C LYS A 513 30.95 -36.83 -7.27
N GLU A 514 30.67 -36.72 -5.98
CA GLU A 514 29.35 -36.38 -5.45
C GLU A 514 28.89 -35.00 -5.93
N LEU A 515 29.76 -33.98 -5.82
CA LEU A 515 29.48 -32.59 -6.20
C LEU A 515 29.03 -32.46 -7.66
N PHE A 516 29.51 -33.33 -8.54
CA PHE A 516 29.15 -33.31 -9.95
C PHE A 516 28.16 -34.39 -10.37
N SER A 517 27.53 -35.09 -9.42
CA SER A 517 26.58 -36.18 -9.68
C SER A 517 27.17 -37.33 -10.49
N MET A 518 28.44 -37.64 -10.24
CA MET A 518 29.24 -38.68 -10.92
C MET A 518 29.47 -39.92 -10.05
N LEU A 519 28.72 -40.05 -8.96
CA LEU A 519 28.70 -41.27 -8.14
C LEU A 519 27.70 -42.27 -8.72
N ASP A 520 28.17 -43.50 -8.89
CA ASP A 520 27.32 -44.68 -9.09
C ASP A 520 26.80 -45.22 -7.75
N ASP A 521 25.93 -46.23 -7.79
CA ASP A 521 25.33 -46.83 -6.60
C ASP A 521 26.39 -47.38 -5.62
N ASP A 522 27.53 -47.88 -6.12
CA ASP A 522 28.67 -48.30 -5.29
C ASP A 522 29.39 -47.09 -4.67
N GLY A 523 29.60 -46.03 -5.43
CA GLY A 523 30.16 -44.76 -4.98
C GLY A 523 29.33 -44.13 -3.86
N TYR A 524 28.00 -44.15 -3.95
CA TYR A 524 27.12 -43.68 -2.87
C TYR A 524 27.24 -44.54 -1.59
N LYS A 525 27.40 -45.85 -1.71
CA LYS A 525 27.66 -46.70 -0.54
C LYS A 525 29.02 -46.38 0.07
N ARG A 526 30.06 -46.21 -0.76
CA ARG A 526 31.42 -45.89 -0.30
C ARG A 526 31.51 -44.53 0.36
N ILE A 527 30.81 -43.50 -0.15
CA ILE A 527 30.85 -42.17 0.48
C ILE A 527 30.14 -42.15 1.84
N ILE A 528 29.06 -42.93 2.01
CA ILE A 528 28.39 -43.10 3.30
C ILE A 528 29.33 -43.79 4.30
N THR A 529 29.94 -44.91 3.91
CA THR A 529 30.87 -45.66 4.78
C THR A 529 32.09 -44.82 5.16
N THR A 530 32.67 -44.08 4.20
CA THR A 530 33.83 -43.20 4.44
C THR A 530 33.45 -42.02 5.36
N ASN A 531 32.27 -41.43 5.17
CA ASN A 531 31.75 -40.39 6.06
C ASN A 531 31.57 -40.89 7.50
N SER A 532 31.00 -42.09 7.68
CA SER A 532 30.83 -42.68 9.01
C SER A 532 32.18 -42.89 9.69
N TYR A 533 33.17 -43.44 8.98
CA TYR A 533 34.53 -43.64 9.48
C TYR A 533 35.20 -42.33 9.94
N ILE A 534 35.01 -41.24 9.18
CA ILE A 534 35.56 -39.91 9.49
C ILE A 534 34.81 -39.27 10.67
N LYS A 535 33.49 -39.39 10.73
CA LYS A 535 32.67 -38.81 11.82
C LYS A 535 32.93 -39.46 13.17
N GLU A 536 33.24 -40.75 13.21
CA GLU A 536 33.62 -41.46 14.43
C GLU A 536 34.99 -40.99 15.01
N ARG A 537 35.73 -40.15 14.27
CA ARG A 537 37.03 -39.60 14.66
C ARG A 537 37.00 -38.07 14.64
N ASP A 538 36.78 -37.45 15.81
CA ASP A 538 36.67 -35.99 15.97
C ASP A 538 37.79 -35.19 15.28
N LYS A 539 39.04 -35.69 15.32
CA LYS A 539 40.17 -35.05 14.66
C LYS A 539 40.00 -35.02 13.13
N LEU A 540 39.64 -36.14 12.51
CA LEU A 540 39.42 -36.23 11.05
C LEU A 540 38.22 -35.39 10.62
N SER A 541 37.14 -35.43 11.39
CA SER A 541 35.96 -34.60 11.15
C SER A 541 36.30 -33.11 11.18
N GLY A 542 37.07 -32.65 12.18
CA GLY A 542 37.52 -31.25 12.26
C GLY A 542 38.42 -30.83 11.08
N ILE A 543 39.27 -31.73 10.58
CA ILE A 543 40.13 -31.47 9.42
C ILE A 543 39.31 -31.31 8.14
N ILE A 544 38.39 -32.25 7.87
CA ILE A 544 37.49 -32.16 6.72
C ILE A 544 36.66 -30.88 6.80
N HIS A 545 36.11 -30.55 7.97
CA HIS A 545 35.35 -29.32 8.16
C HIS A 545 36.18 -28.06 7.83
N ASN A 546 37.45 -28.01 8.25
CA ASN A 546 38.34 -26.89 7.92
C ASN A 546 38.68 -26.82 6.43
N ILE A 547 38.92 -27.96 5.78
CA ILE A 547 39.18 -28.02 4.34
C ILE A 547 37.93 -27.57 3.56
N GLU A 548 36.75 -28.11 3.89
CA GLU A 548 35.47 -27.73 3.31
C GLU A 548 35.20 -26.23 3.46
N ASN A 549 35.31 -25.69 4.68
CA ASN A 549 35.09 -24.25 4.93
C ASN A 549 36.05 -23.38 4.10
N SER A 550 37.31 -23.79 3.95
CA SER A 550 38.28 -23.04 3.15
C SER A 550 37.95 -23.06 1.67
N ILE A 551 37.46 -24.18 1.13
CA ILE A 551 37.12 -24.32 -0.29
C ILE A 551 35.79 -23.62 -0.58
N ILE A 552 34.78 -23.79 0.29
CA ILE A 552 33.47 -23.11 0.21
C ILE A 552 33.64 -21.60 0.23
N SER A 553 34.62 -21.08 1.00
CA SER A 553 34.88 -19.64 1.03
C SER A 553 35.33 -19.05 -0.30
N GLY A 554 35.75 -19.87 -1.28
CA GLY A 554 36.04 -19.47 -2.66
C GLY A 554 37.25 -18.56 -2.89
N HIS A 555 37.83 -17.97 -1.83
CA HIS A 555 38.91 -16.98 -1.95
C HIS A 555 40.19 -17.55 -2.57
N GLU A 556 40.62 -18.76 -2.17
CA GLU A 556 41.82 -19.39 -2.74
C GLU A 556 41.64 -19.74 -4.22
N SER A 557 40.43 -20.17 -4.62
CA SER A 557 40.11 -20.38 -6.03
C SER A 557 40.18 -19.07 -6.80
N SER A 558 39.63 -17.98 -6.24
CA SER A 558 39.68 -16.65 -6.83
C SER A 558 41.13 -16.14 -6.97
N ASP A 559 41.96 -16.31 -5.94
CA ASP A 559 43.37 -15.89 -5.96
C ASP A 559 44.17 -16.63 -7.04
N ILE A 560 43.98 -17.95 -7.18
CA ILE A 560 44.64 -18.76 -8.22
C ILE A 560 44.20 -18.32 -9.62
N ILE A 561 42.89 -18.10 -9.82
CA ILE A 561 42.35 -17.65 -11.11
C ILE A 561 42.90 -16.26 -11.45
N ARG A 562 42.91 -15.32 -10.49
CA ARG A 562 43.43 -13.96 -10.68
C ARG A 562 44.93 -13.95 -10.99
N SER A 563 45.73 -14.78 -10.32
CA SER A 563 47.18 -14.84 -10.57
C SER A 563 47.52 -15.35 -11.97
N HIS A 564 46.70 -16.24 -12.53
CA HIS A 564 46.88 -16.80 -13.88
C HIS A 564 45.98 -16.15 -14.94
N GLN A 565 45.31 -15.04 -14.63
CA GLN A 565 44.37 -14.39 -15.54
C GLN A 565 45.02 -13.98 -16.88
N HIS A 566 46.30 -13.62 -16.86
CA HIS A 566 47.06 -13.28 -18.07
C HIS A 566 47.33 -14.49 -19.00
N GLU A 567 47.29 -15.72 -18.46
CA GLU A 567 47.52 -16.95 -19.21
C GLU A 567 46.22 -17.63 -19.62
N TRP A 568 45.27 -17.72 -18.70
CA TRP A 568 43.99 -18.43 -18.89
C TRP A 568 42.91 -17.52 -19.47
N GLY A 569 43.02 -16.20 -19.27
CA GLY A 569 41.99 -15.24 -19.63
C GLY A 569 40.61 -15.66 -19.13
N ASP A 570 39.61 -15.54 -20.01
CA ASP A 570 38.23 -15.99 -19.83
C ASP A 570 37.95 -17.36 -20.48
N LEU A 571 39.01 -18.10 -20.84
CA LEU A 571 38.95 -19.32 -21.65
C LEU A 571 38.26 -19.16 -23.01
N SER A 572 38.31 -17.99 -23.64
CA SER A 572 37.71 -17.80 -24.96
C SER A 572 38.52 -18.36 -26.13
N THR A 573 39.80 -18.68 -25.94
CA THR A 573 40.67 -19.24 -26.98
C THR A 573 41.10 -20.68 -26.71
N VAL A 574 41.39 -21.43 -27.78
CA VAL A 574 41.91 -22.80 -27.69
C VAL A 574 43.26 -22.84 -26.93
N GLU A 575 44.08 -21.79 -27.07
CA GLU A 575 45.37 -21.70 -26.37
C GLU A 575 45.19 -21.53 -24.86
N GLN A 576 44.31 -20.63 -24.43
CA GLN A 576 43.95 -20.44 -23.02
C GLN A 576 43.42 -21.75 -22.41
N PHE A 577 42.52 -22.44 -23.11
CA PHE A 577 42.01 -23.75 -22.69
C PHE A 577 43.13 -24.78 -22.49
N LYS A 578 44.09 -24.86 -23.42
CA LYS A 578 45.22 -25.80 -23.32
C LYS A 578 46.15 -25.47 -22.15
N LYS A 579 46.42 -24.19 -21.89
CA LYS A 579 47.24 -23.75 -20.74
C LYS A 579 46.57 -24.11 -19.42
N PHE A 580 45.26 -23.87 -19.30
CA PHE A 580 44.48 -24.26 -18.13
C PHE A 580 44.45 -25.79 -17.95
N GLU A 581 44.15 -26.54 -19.00
CA GLU A 581 44.13 -28.00 -18.98
C GLU A 581 45.49 -28.59 -18.56
N PHE A 582 46.60 -28.00 -19.05
CA PHE A 582 47.95 -28.40 -18.65
C PHE A 582 48.20 -28.19 -17.16
N TYR A 583 47.86 -27.01 -16.62
CA TYR A 583 47.98 -26.73 -15.19
C TYR A 583 47.17 -27.71 -14.34
N VAL A 584 45.92 -27.98 -14.72
CA VAL A 584 45.06 -28.92 -13.98
C VAL A 584 45.64 -30.33 -14.00
N LYS A 585 46.15 -30.78 -15.14
CA LYS A 585 46.77 -32.12 -15.27
C LYS A 585 48.09 -32.26 -14.53
N SER A 586 48.87 -31.18 -14.39
CA SER A 586 50.08 -31.22 -13.56
C SER A 586 49.78 -31.32 -12.07
N GLU A 587 48.61 -30.84 -11.65
CA GLU A 587 48.22 -30.77 -10.24
C GLU A 587 47.29 -31.90 -9.77
N LEU A 588 46.61 -32.58 -10.70
CA LEU A 588 45.71 -33.69 -10.40
C LEU A 588 46.12 -34.95 -11.16
N SER A 589 46.65 -35.95 -10.45
CA SER A 589 47.12 -37.22 -11.04
C SER A 589 46.01 -38.20 -11.45
N PHE A 590 44.75 -38.02 -10.99
CA PHE A 590 43.60 -38.90 -11.28
C PHE A 590 42.58 -38.29 -12.28
N SER A 591 42.81 -37.10 -12.84
CA SER A 591 41.72 -36.19 -13.27
C SER A 591 41.33 -36.11 -14.75
N LYS A 592 41.92 -36.88 -15.66
CA LYS A 592 41.60 -36.69 -17.09
C LYS A 592 40.09 -36.86 -17.38
N SER A 593 39.43 -37.83 -16.74
CA SER A 593 37.98 -37.99 -16.87
C SER A 593 37.21 -36.85 -16.18
N ILE A 594 37.58 -36.47 -14.96
CA ILE A 594 36.86 -35.43 -14.18
C ILE A 594 36.88 -34.07 -14.89
N PHE A 595 38.01 -33.68 -15.49
CA PHE A 595 38.08 -32.45 -16.28
C PHE A 595 37.11 -32.47 -17.46
N ASP A 596 37.12 -33.56 -18.24
CA ASP A 596 36.25 -33.73 -19.41
C ASP A 596 34.76 -33.80 -19.00
N ASP A 597 34.46 -34.45 -17.88
CA ASP A 597 33.09 -34.58 -17.37
C ASP A 597 32.54 -33.22 -16.87
N ILE A 598 33.34 -32.44 -16.13
CA ILE A 598 32.96 -31.08 -15.69
C ILE A 598 32.84 -30.16 -16.91
N LYS A 599 33.77 -30.25 -17.88
CA LYS A 599 33.69 -29.50 -19.13
C LYS A 599 32.40 -29.82 -19.89
N THR A 600 32.02 -31.10 -19.95
CA THR A 600 30.78 -31.53 -20.58
C THR A 600 29.58 -30.87 -19.90
N LYS A 601 29.50 -30.94 -18.57
CA LYS A 601 28.38 -30.37 -17.79
C LYS A 601 28.22 -28.85 -17.96
N TYR A 602 29.31 -28.08 -17.94
CA TYR A 602 29.25 -26.62 -17.89
C TYR A 602 29.46 -25.92 -19.23
N ILE A 603 29.96 -26.60 -20.26
CA ILE A 603 30.26 -25.99 -21.57
C ILE A 603 29.54 -26.74 -22.69
N THR A 604 29.82 -28.04 -22.86
CA THR A 604 29.31 -28.82 -24.00
C THR A 604 27.79 -29.05 -23.94
N ASP A 605 27.27 -29.44 -22.77
CA ASP A 605 25.84 -29.69 -22.56
C ASP A 605 25.00 -28.41 -22.71
N PRO A 606 25.39 -27.26 -22.12
CA PRO A 606 24.72 -25.99 -22.36
C PRO A 606 24.60 -25.62 -23.84
N GLU A 607 25.70 -25.70 -24.60
CA GLU A 607 25.70 -25.43 -26.05
C GLU A 607 24.75 -26.37 -26.80
N THR A 608 24.80 -27.67 -26.46
CA THR A 608 23.96 -28.69 -27.10
C THR A 608 22.48 -28.47 -26.80
N LYS A 609 22.13 -28.17 -25.54
CA LYS A 609 20.75 -27.87 -25.11
C LYS A 609 20.21 -26.61 -25.78
N ARG A 610 21.02 -25.55 -25.91
CA ARG A 610 20.64 -24.32 -26.64
C ARG A 610 20.28 -24.61 -28.09
N ASN A 611 21.15 -25.33 -28.80
CA ASN A 611 20.93 -25.70 -30.19
C ASN A 611 19.70 -26.60 -30.36
N ALA A 612 19.55 -27.61 -29.50
CA ALA A 612 18.39 -28.51 -29.51
C ALA A 612 17.08 -27.74 -29.29
N LEU A 613 17.05 -26.80 -28.34
CA LEU A 613 15.88 -25.96 -28.06
C LEU A 613 15.49 -25.13 -29.28
N TYR A 614 16.45 -24.44 -29.90
CA TYR A 614 16.20 -23.65 -31.10
C TYR A 614 15.60 -24.49 -32.24
N HIS A 615 16.09 -25.71 -32.45
CA HIS A 615 15.58 -26.60 -33.49
C HIS A 615 14.15 -27.12 -33.22
N GLN A 616 13.73 -27.24 -31.95
CA GLN A 616 12.39 -27.68 -31.54
C GLN A 616 11.29 -26.62 -31.75
N LEU A 617 11.65 -25.37 -32.05
CA LEU A 617 10.68 -24.28 -32.24
C LEU A 617 10.03 -24.30 -33.63
N ASP A 618 8.75 -23.91 -33.66
CA ASP A 618 7.97 -23.71 -34.88
C ASP A 618 8.58 -22.55 -35.72
N SER A 619 8.42 -22.58 -37.05
CA SER A 619 9.10 -21.63 -37.96
C SER A 619 8.70 -20.17 -37.74
N ASP A 620 7.43 -19.93 -37.41
CA ASP A 620 6.87 -18.61 -37.10
C ASP A 620 7.37 -18.05 -35.75
N ILE A 621 7.77 -18.92 -34.82
CA ILE A 621 8.35 -18.51 -33.54
C ILE A 621 9.82 -18.13 -33.73
N LYS A 622 10.55 -18.83 -34.61
CA LYS A 622 11.99 -18.60 -34.86
C LYS A 622 12.31 -17.17 -35.32
N GLU A 623 11.41 -16.51 -36.02
CA GLU A 623 11.59 -15.12 -36.47
C GLU A 623 11.48 -14.09 -35.33
N ARG A 624 10.87 -14.47 -34.20
CA ARG A 624 10.53 -13.58 -33.08
C ARG A 624 11.33 -13.85 -31.80
N ILE A 625 12.16 -14.90 -31.82
CA ILE A 625 13.04 -15.28 -30.72
C ILE A 625 14.51 -14.99 -31.02
N ALA A 626 15.23 -14.46 -30.04
CA ALA A 626 16.67 -14.29 -30.10
C ALA A 626 17.37 -15.02 -28.95
N PHE A 627 18.42 -15.77 -29.27
CA PHE A 627 19.33 -16.34 -28.27
C PHE A 627 20.58 -15.46 -28.21
N LEU A 628 20.72 -14.69 -27.13
CA LEU A 628 21.78 -13.69 -27.00
C LEU A 628 22.69 -14.02 -25.81
N ASP A 629 23.99 -13.84 -26.03
CA ASP A 629 24.97 -14.00 -24.97
C ASP A 629 25.22 -12.66 -24.27
N ILE A 630 24.99 -12.62 -22.96
CA ILE A 630 25.20 -11.46 -22.09
C ILE A 630 26.64 -10.95 -22.19
N SER A 631 27.62 -11.83 -22.45
CA SER A 631 29.03 -11.44 -22.57
C SER A 631 29.29 -10.39 -23.65
N HIS A 632 28.53 -10.40 -24.76
CA HIS A 632 28.68 -9.41 -25.84
C HIS A 632 28.18 -8.00 -25.48
N TYR A 633 27.51 -7.85 -24.33
CA TYR A 633 27.01 -6.56 -23.83
C TYR A 633 27.95 -5.92 -22.81
N ALA A 634 29.06 -6.57 -22.48
CA ALA A 634 30.14 -5.98 -21.70
C ALA A 634 30.94 -5.01 -22.59
N TYR A 635 31.05 -3.76 -22.16
CA TYR A 635 31.91 -2.75 -22.81
C TYR A 635 33.02 -2.29 -21.85
N PRO A 636 34.13 -1.73 -22.38
CA PRO A 636 35.27 -1.31 -21.57
C PRO A 636 34.88 -0.37 -20.42
N GLY A 637 35.21 -0.77 -19.19
CA GLY A 637 34.93 -0.05 -17.96
C GLY A 637 33.56 -0.32 -17.33
N SER A 638 32.69 -1.09 -17.98
CA SER A 638 31.34 -1.42 -17.45
C SER A 638 31.40 -2.38 -16.26
N LEU A 639 30.40 -2.32 -15.37
CA LEU A 639 30.30 -3.28 -14.26
C LEU A 639 30.24 -4.74 -14.73
N LEU A 640 29.54 -5.00 -15.84
CA LEU A 640 29.44 -6.35 -16.40
C LEU A 640 30.81 -6.89 -16.82
N GLU A 641 31.63 -6.08 -17.48
CA GLU A 641 33.00 -6.44 -17.83
C GLU A 641 33.85 -6.70 -16.57
N LYS A 642 33.76 -5.81 -15.57
CA LYS A 642 34.49 -5.95 -14.29
C LYS A 642 34.14 -7.27 -13.59
N LEU A 643 32.85 -7.62 -13.51
CA LEU A 643 32.38 -8.89 -12.93
C LEU A 643 32.89 -10.10 -13.71
N GLN A 644 32.86 -10.04 -15.04
CA GLN A 644 33.35 -11.12 -15.90
C GLN A 644 34.86 -11.32 -15.77
N LEU A 645 35.65 -10.24 -15.84
CA LEU A 645 37.11 -10.27 -15.74
C LEU A 645 37.59 -10.64 -14.34
N SER A 646 36.87 -10.28 -13.28
CA SER A 646 37.23 -10.68 -11.91
C SER A 646 36.93 -12.16 -11.60
N GLY A 647 36.29 -12.89 -12.52
CA GLY A 647 35.86 -14.26 -12.27
C GLY A 647 34.73 -14.33 -11.24
N TYR A 648 33.87 -13.31 -11.17
CA TYR A 648 32.75 -13.27 -10.25
C TYR A 648 31.72 -14.35 -10.61
N VAL A 649 31.48 -15.29 -9.69
CA VAL A 649 30.77 -16.55 -9.97
C VAL A 649 29.66 -16.88 -8.96
N PHE A 650 29.21 -15.88 -8.20
CA PHE A 650 28.10 -16.04 -7.27
C PHE A 650 26.76 -16.14 -8.01
N SER A 651 25.77 -16.76 -7.38
CA SER A 651 24.44 -16.99 -7.97
C SER A 651 23.66 -15.69 -8.22
N ASP A 652 24.00 -14.60 -7.52
CA ASP A 652 23.39 -13.29 -7.72
C ASP A 652 23.79 -12.61 -9.04
N ILE A 653 24.77 -13.15 -9.78
CA ILE A 653 25.20 -12.57 -11.07
C ILE A 653 24.06 -12.47 -12.09
N ASN A 654 23.13 -13.43 -12.10
CA ASN A 654 22.02 -13.42 -13.04
C ASN A 654 21.05 -12.30 -12.71
N ILE A 655 20.71 -12.15 -11.43
CA ILE A 655 19.90 -11.03 -10.94
C ILE A 655 20.58 -9.69 -11.28
N ILE A 656 21.88 -9.56 -11.02
CA ILE A 656 22.65 -8.35 -11.35
C ILE A 656 22.64 -8.10 -12.87
N ALA A 657 22.82 -9.15 -13.68
CA ALA A 657 22.82 -9.04 -15.13
C ALA A 657 21.48 -8.53 -15.67
N GLU A 658 20.35 -8.92 -15.08
CA GLU A 658 19.03 -8.41 -15.46
C GLU A 658 18.95 -6.89 -15.31
N TYR A 659 19.38 -6.34 -14.16
CA TYR A 659 19.42 -4.90 -13.96
C TYR A 659 20.45 -4.19 -14.85
N LEU A 660 21.58 -4.83 -15.13
CA LEU A 660 22.61 -4.27 -16.01
C LEU A 660 22.14 -4.20 -17.47
N LEU A 661 21.56 -5.27 -18.00
CA LEU A 661 20.97 -5.30 -19.34
C LEU A 661 19.87 -4.24 -19.47
N SER A 662 19.04 -4.12 -18.43
CA SER A 662 18.02 -3.09 -18.35
C SER A 662 18.62 -1.67 -18.34
N SER A 663 19.70 -1.46 -17.58
CA SER A 663 20.46 -0.20 -17.56
C SER A 663 21.21 0.08 -18.87
N TYR A 664 21.36 -0.91 -19.75
CA TYR A 664 21.93 -0.76 -21.10
C TYR A 664 20.87 -0.53 -22.18
N GLY A 665 19.59 -0.47 -21.80
CA GLY A 665 18.49 -0.04 -22.67
C GLY A 665 17.56 -1.16 -23.09
N ILE A 666 17.74 -2.35 -22.55
CA ILE A 666 16.89 -3.50 -22.87
C ILE A 666 15.68 -3.48 -21.92
N SER A 667 14.49 -3.20 -22.43
CA SER A 667 13.29 -3.09 -21.59
C SER A 667 12.33 -4.26 -21.76
N GLY A 668 11.21 -4.23 -21.04
CA GLY A 668 10.23 -5.30 -20.99
C GLY A 668 10.32 -6.12 -19.71
N HIS A 669 9.89 -7.37 -19.78
CA HIS A 669 9.78 -8.27 -18.65
C HIS A 669 11.05 -9.11 -18.52
N TYR A 670 11.59 -9.23 -17.32
CA TYR A 670 12.77 -10.04 -16.99
C TYR A 670 12.35 -11.17 -16.06
N SER A 671 12.70 -12.39 -16.45
CA SER A 671 12.37 -13.60 -15.71
C SER A 671 13.63 -14.29 -15.22
N HIS A 672 13.73 -14.44 -13.90
CA HIS A 672 14.72 -15.25 -13.24
C HIS A 672 14.29 -16.72 -13.27
N GLY A 673 14.64 -17.42 -14.37
CA GLY A 673 14.14 -18.77 -14.63
C GLY A 673 12.92 -18.79 -15.55
N VAL A 674 12.13 -19.86 -15.46
CA VAL A 674 11.00 -20.10 -16.36
C VAL A 674 9.72 -19.66 -15.69
N VAL A 675 9.02 -18.72 -16.32
CA VAL A 675 7.68 -18.26 -15.94
C VAL A 675 6.72 -18.51 -17.09
N TYR A 676 5.43 -18.60 -16.78
CA TYR A 676 4.35 -18.70 -17.75
C TYR A 676 3.48 -17.42 -17.71
N PRO A 677 2.79 -17.08 -18.82
CA PRO A 677 1.94 -15.90 -18.86
C PRO A 677 0.75 -16.04 -17.90
N ALA A 678 0.31 -14.93 -17.30
CA ALA A 678 -0.80 -14.93 -16.35
C ALA A 678 -2.14 -15.25 -17.05
N PRO A 679 -3.07 -15.99 -16.41
CA PRO A 679 -4.36 -16.32 -17.01
C PRO A 679 -5.17 -15.03 -17.27
N SER A 680 -5.81 -14.94 -18.43
CA SER A 680 -6.76 -13.85 -18.71
C SER A 680 -8.08 -14.07 -17.97
N ASP A 681 -8.88 -13.02 -17.84
CA ASP A 681 -10.26 -13.13 -17.30
C ASP A 681 -11.05 -14.21 -18.04
N LYS A 682 -10.82 -14.34 -19.35
CA LYS A 682 -11.48 -15.33 -20.20
C LYS A 682 -11.09 -16.77 -19.84
N LEU A 683 -9.81 -17.05 -19.62
CA LEU A 683 -9.38 -18.37 -19.16
C LEU A 683 -9.94 -18.67 -17.76
N PHE A 684 -10.02 -17.67 -16.91
CA PHE A 684 -10.58 -17.83 -15.58
C PHE A 684 -12.10 -18.09 -15.60
N GLU A 685 -12.84 -17.41 -16.49
CA GLU A 685 -14.26 -17.67 -16.73
C GLU A 685 -14.49 -19.08 -17.28
N LEU A 686 -13.66 -19.53 -18.23
CA LEU A 686 -13.70 -20.90 -18.76
C LEU A 686 -13.54 -21.92 -17.61
N LEU A 687 -12.50 -21.76 -16.79
CA LEU A 687 -12.24 -22.64 -15.65
C LEU A 687 -13.39 -22.61 -14.65
N ARG A 688 -13.92 -21.43 -14.31
CA ARG A 688 -15.06 -21.28 -13.37
C ARG A 688 -16.33 -21.96 -13.88
N ARG A 689 -16.63 -21.84 -15.18
CA ARG A 689 -17.81 -22.45 -15.81
C ARG A 689 -17.78 -23.97 -15.70
N HIS A 690 -16.62 -24.57 -16.00
CA HIS A 690 -16.45 -26.02 -16.02
C HIS A 690 -16.25 -26.64 -14.63
N THR A 691 -15.79 -25.86 -13.65
CA THR A 691 -15.57 -26.32 -12.26
C THR A 691 -16.68 -25.91 -11.29
N ASN A 692 -17.75 -25.27 -11.75
CA ASN A 692 -18.77 -24.64 -10.91
C ASN A 692 -18.17 -23.69 -9.85
N SER A 693 -17.12 -22.95 -10.22
CA SER A 693 -16.37 -22.03 -9.35
C SER A 693 -15.72 -22.67 -8.12
N ASN A 694 -15.43 -23.98 -8.16
CA ASN A 694 -14.68 -24.64 -7.09
C ASN A 694 -13.18 -24.31 -7.16
N SER A 695 -12.68 -23.53 -6.19
CA SER A 695 -11.29 -23.07 -6.13
C SER A 695 -10.26 -24.19 -6.15
N ASP A 696 -10.51 -25.25 -5.37
CA ASP A 696 -9.57 -26.36 -5.22
C ASP A 696 -9.45 -27.17 -6.51
N TRP A 697 -10.51 -27.20 -7.31
CA TRP A 697 -10.53 -27.87 -8.61
C TRP A 697 -9.84 -27.02 -9.66
N ILE A 698 -10.04 -25.70 -9.65
CA ILE A 698 -9.32 -24.76 -10.52
C ILE A 698 -7.81 -24.89 -10.28
N GLU A 699 -7.36 -24.89 -9.03
CA GLU A 699 -5.94 -25.03 -8.68
C GLU A 699 -5.32 -26.34 -9.19
N LYS A 700 -6.07 -27.46 -9.14
CA LYS A 700 -5.59 -28.76 -9.65
C LYS A 700 -5.60 -28.86 -11.17
N ILE A 701 -6.56 -28.24 -11.84
CA ILE A 701 -6.77 -28.37 -13.28
C ILE A 701 -5.90 -27.38 -14.07
N ILE A 702 -5.65 -26.18 -13.54
CA ILE A 702 -4.92 -25.13 -14.25
C ILE A 702 -3.56 -25.57 -14.83
N PRO A 703 -2.71 -26.38 -14.15
CA PRO A 703 -1.43 -26.80 -14.72
C PRO A 703 -1.61 -27.65 -15.98
N TYR A 704 -2.64 -28.51 -16.02
CA TYR A 704 -2.94 -29.33 -17.19
C TYR A 704 -3.45 -28.50 -18.37
N VAL A 705 -4.14 -27.39 -18.10
CA VAL A 705 -4.58 -26.46 -19.15
C VAL A 705 -3.39 -25.74 -19.78
N TYR A 706 -2.37 -25.39 -19.00
CA TYR A 706 -1.12 -24.84 -19.54
C TYR A 706 -0.38 -25.86 -20.42
N ASP A 707 -0.37 -27.14 -20.04
CA ASP A 707 0.20 -28.22 -20.87
C ASP A 707 -0.55 -28.37 -22.20
N ILE A 708 -1.90 -28.30 -22.17
CA ILE A 708 -2.73 -28.33 -23.39
C ILE A 708 -2.39 -27.15 -24.31
N LEU A 709 -2.32 -25.93 -23.76
CA LEU A 709 -2.09 -24.70 -24.53
C LEU A 709 -0.65 -24.62 -25.07
N SER A 710 0.33 -25.12 -24.32
CA SER A 710 1.73 -25.19 -24.77
C SER A 710 1.96 -26.33 -25.77
N GLY A 711 1.13 -27.38 -25.74
CA GLY A 711 1.31 -28.59 -26.54
C GLY A 711 2.47 -29.46 -26.07
N ASN A 712 2.94 -29.28 -24.84
CA ASN A 712 4.02 -30.02 -24.20
C ASN A 712 3.61 -30.38 -22.77
N VAL A 713 4.07 -31.52 -22.26
CA VAL A 713 3.88 -31.89 -20.86
C VAL A 713 4.96 -31.20 -20.02
N SER A 714 4.55 -30.46 -18.99
CA SER A 714 5.52 -29.81 -18.09
C SER A 714 6.35 -30.85 -17.35
N SER A 715 7.55 -30.47 -16.88
CA SER A 715 8.39 -31.40 -16.12
C SER A 715 8.01 -31.55 -14.64
N PHE A 716 6.94 -30.84 -14.20
CA PHE A 716 6.45 -30.85 -12.83
C PHE A 716 5.48 -32.01 -12.59
N LEU A 717 5.53 -32.57 -11.38
CA LEU A 717 4.53 -33.54 -10.93
C LEU A 717 3.21 -32.81 -10.72
N HIS A 718 2.29 -33.00 -11.66
CA HIS A 718 0.94 -32.47 -11.53
C HIS A 718 0.17 -33.20 -10.42
N PRO A 719 -0.73 -32.50 -9.70
CA PRO A 719 -1.59 -33.13 -8.71
C PRO A 719 -2.50 -34.16 -9.39
N PRO A 720 -2.69 -35.36 -8.79
CA PRO A 720 -3.54 -36.39 -9.39
C PRO A 720 -4.99 -35.91 -9.48
N LEU A 721 -5.59 -36.10 -10.65
CA LEU A 721 -6.99 -35.74 -10.92
C LEU A 721 -7.93 -36.92 -10.64
N SER A 722 -9.10 -36.63 -10.06
CA SER A 722 -10.22 -37.57 -10.00
C SER A 722 -10.80 -37.83 -11.38
N GLU A 723 -11.59 -38.90 -11.56
CA GLU A 723 -12.24 -39.20 -12.84
C GLU A 723 -13.18 -38.08 -13.30
N GLU A 724 -13.88 -37.42 -12.37
CA GLU A 724 -14.70 -36.25 -12.67
C GLU A 724 -13.86 -35.07 -13.18
N GLN A 725 -12.71 -34.81 -12.54
CA GLN A 725 -11.79 -33.76 -12.95
C GLN A 725 -11.12 -34.04 -14.31
N LYS A 726 -10.85 -35.31 -14.63
CA LYS A 726 -10.35 -35.71 -15.97
C LYS A 726 -11.38 -35.46 -17.06
N LYS A 727 -12.66 -35.69 -16.77
CA LYS A 727 -13.77 -35.38 -17.69
C LYS A 727 -13.85 -33.88 -17.95
N ILE A 728 -13.83 -33.08 -16.88
CA ILE A 728 -13.80 -31.61 -16.95
C ILE A 728 -12.62 -31.12 -17.78
N LEU A 729 -11.42 -31.65 -17.55
CA LEU A 729 -10.23 -31.31 -18.33
C LEU A 729 -10.39 -31.64 -19.83
N SER A 730 -11.07 -32.76 -20.15
CA SER A 730 -11.34 -33.15 -21.53
C SER A 730 -12.33 -32.20 -22.21
N ASP A 731 -13.36 -31.75 -21.48
CA ASP A 731 -14.33 -30.77 -21.97
C ASP A 731 -13.66 -29.41 -22.21
N ILE A 732 -12.82 -28.95 -21.28
CA ILE A 732 -12.00 -27.73 -21.44
C ILE A 732 -11.09 -27.84 -22.67
N LYS A 733 -10.44 -28.99 -22.86
CA LYS A 733 -9.55 -29.22 -24.01
C LYS A 733 -10.31 -29.08 -25.34
N LEU A 734 -11.54 -29.57 -25.39
CA LEU A 734 -12.39 -29.50 -26.58
C LEU A 734 -12.77 -28.05 -26.89
N GLU A 735 -13.22 -27.29 -25.89
CA GLU A 735 -13.57 -25.87 -26.07
C GLU A 735 -12.37 -25.01 -26.50
N ILE A 736 -11.20 -25.22 -25.90
CA ILE A 736 -9.95 -24.54 -26.31
C ILE A 736 -9.62 -24.84 -27.79
N SER A 737 -9.83 -26.09 -28.22
CA SER A 737 -9.55 -26.51 -29.60
C SER A 737 -10.53 -25.93 -30.63
N GLU A 738 -11.75 -25.58 -30.22
CA GLU A 738 -12.76 -24.93 -31.07
C GLU A 738 -12.54 -23.41 -31.16
N SER A 739 -11.79 -22.83 -30.22
CA SER A 739 -11.59 -21.39 -30.03
C SER A 739 -10.12 -20.99 -30.12
N VAL A 740 -9.43 -21.42 -31.19
CA VAL A 740 -7.98 -21.26 -31.39
C VAL A 740 -7.51 -19.81 -31.53
N SER A 741 -8.41 -18.88 -31.91
CA SER A 741 -8.08 -17.45 -32.07
C SER A 741 -8.19 -16.63 -30.78
N GLU A 742 -8.55 -17.25 -29.66
CA GLU A 742 -8.81 -16.54 -28.41
C GLU A 742 -7.57 -16.38 -27.53
N GLN A 743 -7.50 -15.25 -26.82
CA GLN A 743 -6.43 -14.93 -25.89
C GLN A 743 -6.76 -15.43 -24.48
N TYR A 744 -6.16 -16.56 -24.11
CA TYR A 744 -6.31 -17.19 -22.80
C TYR A 744 -5.34 -16.64 -21.74
N PHE A 745 -4.36 -15.82 -22.13
CA PHE A 745 -3.44 -15.19 -21.19
C PHE A 745 -3.39 -13.67 -21.35
N MET A 746 -3.05 -12.98 -20.29
CA MET A 746 -2.84 -11.53 -20.31
C MET A 746 -1.66 -11.16 -21.20
N LYS A 747 -1.76 -10.04 -21.93
CA LYS A 747 -0.63 -9.51 -22.71
C LYS A 747 0.41 -8.89 -21.80
N LEU A 748 1.67 -8.90 -22.23
CA LEU A 748 2.75 -8.23 -21.53
C LEU A 748 2.53 -6.70 -21.46
N THR A 749 2.00 -6.11 -22.53
CA THR A 749 1.73 -4.67 -22.61
C THR A 749 0.63 -4.18 -21.65
N GLU A 750 -0.24 -5.07 -21.19
CA GLU A 750 -1.28 -4.77 -20.19
C GLU A 750 -0.69 -4.63 -18.77
N GLN A 751 0.51 -5.16 -18.54
CA GLN A 751 1.19 -5.09 -17.25
C GLN A 751 1.92 -3.75 -17.10
N LYS A 752 1.17 -2.68 -16.80
CA LYS A 752 1.72 -1.32 -16.71
C LYS A 752 2.60 -1.11 -15.47
N SER A 753 3.60 -0.24 -15.61
CA SER A 753 4.45 0.24 -14.52
C SER A 753 4.31 1.74 -14.32
N SER A 754 4.53 2.22 -13.09
CA SER A 754 4.54 3.64 -12.78
C SER A 754 5.83 4.31 -13.28
N VAL A 755 5.95 5.63 -13.11
CA VAL A 755 7.17 6.38 -13.46
C VAL A 755 8.42 5.91 -12.70
N ILE A 756 8.25 5.15 -11.60
CA ILE A 756 9.36 4.45 -10.92
C ILE A 756 10.16 3.60 -11.93
N GLY A 757 9.45 3.02 -12.91
CA GLY A 757 10.04 2.31 -14.03
C GLY A 757 10.34 0.84 -13.78
N ILE A 758 10.28 0.38 -12.54
CA ILE A 758 10.46 -1.03 -12.17
C ILE A 758 9.23 -1.51 -11.40
N LYS A 759 8.79 -2.74 -11.67
CA LYS A 759 7.68 -3.38 -10.96
C LYS A 759 7.97 -4.87 -10.79
N TYR A 760 7.86 -5.37 -9.57
CA TYR A 760 8.05 -6.79 -9.27
C TYR A 760 6.72 -7.53 -9.27
N SER A 761 6.78 -8.83 -9.55
CA SER A 761 5.66 -9.72 -9.28
C SER A 761 5.36 -9.82 -7.77
N VAL A 762 4.14 -10.20 -7.42
CA VAL A 762 3.70 -10.37 -6.03
C VAL A 762 3.07 -11.74 -5.87
N ASP A 763 3.48 -12.46 -4.84
CA ASP A 763 2.94 -13.76 -4.45
C ASP A 763 2.51 -13.71 -2.97
N PHE A 764 1.23 -13.95 -2.69
CA PHE A 764 0.62 -13.82 -1.35
C PHE A 764 1.03 -12.53 -0.60
N ASP A 765 0.87 -11.37 -1.24
CA ASP A 765 1.26 -10.04 -0.73
C ASP A 765 2.76 -9.84 -0.45
N ARG A 766 3.62 -10.76 -0.92
CA ARG A 766 5.09 -10.63 -0.87
C ARG A 766 5.64 -10.39 -2.26
N TYR A 767 6.58 -9.46 -2.38
CA TYR A 767 7.29 -9.28 -3.64
C TYR A 767 8.03 -10.57 -4.00
N ASN A 768 7.89 -10.97 -5.25
CA ASN A 768 8.53 -12.13 -5.83
C ASN A 768 9.53 -11.63 -6.90
N GLU A 769 10.79 -11.98 -6.69
CA GLU A 769 11.93 -11.58 -7.52
C GLU A 769 12.05 -12.39 -8.82
N ASN A 770 11.24 -13.44 -9.00
CA ASN A 770 11.28 -14.29 -10.18
C ASN A 770 10.88 -13.57 -11.47
N LEU A 771 10.10 -12.50 -11.37
CA LEU A 771 9.68 -11.67 -12.49
C LEU A 771 9.72 -10.21 -12.07
N PHE A 772 10.46 -9.40 -12.84
CA PHE A 772 10.31 -7.95 -12.76
C PHE A 772 10.16 -7.33 -14.14
N LEU A 773 9.40 -6.26 -14.16
CA LEU A 773 9.16 -5.44 -15.32
C LEU A 773 10.09 -4.22 -15.27
N SER A 774 10.68 -3.90 -16.41
CA SER A 774 11.48 -2.70 -16.60
C SER A 774 10.95 -1.85 -17.76
N LEU A 775 10.66 -0.59 -17.48
CA LEU A 775 10.45 0.40 -18.52
C LEU A 775 11.77 0.80 -19.19
N PRO A 776 11.71 1.35 -20.42
CA PRO A 776 12.85 1.97 -21.08
C PRO A 776 13.56 3.01 -20.19
N ILE A 777 14.88 3.18 -20.35
CA ILE A 777 15.70 4.07 -19.50
C ILE A 777 15.17 5.51 -19.45
N ASN A 778 14.66 6.04 -20.56
CA ASN A 778 14.09 7.39 -20.61
C ASN A 778 12.77 7.53 -19.85
N GLN A 779 12.15 6.41 -19.45
CA GLN A 779 10.91 6.33 -18.68
C GLN A 779 11.13 5.70 -17.29
N ASN A 780 12.38 5.50 -16.88
CA ASN A 780 12.72 4.75 -15.67
C ASN A 780 13.58 5.56 -14.70
N LEU A 781 13.05 5.83 -13.51
CA LEU A 781 13.74 6.59 -12.46
C LEU A 781 14.78 5.75 -11.70
N THR A 782 14.59 4.44 -11.65
CA THR A 782 15.28 3.55 -10.70
C THR A 782 16.60 3.01 -11.25
N LEU A 783 16.64 2.61 -12.53
CA LEU A 783 17.80 1.92 -13.10
C LEU A 783 19.12 2.70 -13.02
N PRO A 784 19.19 4.00 -13.34
CA PRO A 784 20.47 4.72 -13.28
C PRO A 784 21.06 4.76 -11.87
N PHE A 785 20.19 4.73 -10.86
CA PHE A 785 20.58 4.67 -9.46
C PHE A 785 21.03 3.27 -9.06
N MET A 786 20.28 2.23 -9.46
CA MET A 786 20.64 0.83 -9.22
C MET A 786 22.01 0.47 -9.81
N TYR A 787 22.32 0.94 -11.02
CA TYR A 787 23.64 0.73 -11.63
C TYR A 787 24.78 1.23 -10.74
N ARG A 788 24.69 2.48 -10.25
CA ARG A 788 25.70 3.07 -9.37
C ARG A 788 25.78 2.34 -8.03
N TYR A 789 24.64 1.88 -7.53
CA TYR A 789 24.57 1.11 -6.30
C TYR A 789 25.33 -0.23 -6.44
N PHE A 790 25.12 -0.97 -7.54
CA PHE A 790 25.87 -2.19 -7.80
C PHE A 790 27.36 -1.95 -8.03
N GLU A 791 27.76 -0.85 -8.69
CA GLU A 791 29.17 -0.48 -8.80
C GLU A 791 29.80 -0.21 -7.42
N MET A 792 29.08 0.48 -6.53
CA MET A 792 29.53 0.71 -5.16
C MET A 792 29.68 -0.60 -4.38
N LEU A 793 28.74 -1.53 -4.51
CA LEU A 793 28.84 -2.85 -3.87
C LEU A 793 30.02 -3.66 -4.42
N TYR A 794 30.26 -3.59 -5.73
CA TYR A 794 31.43 -4.21 -6.36
C TYR A 794 32.75 -3.60 -5.86
N ASP A 795 32.82 -2.28 -5.69
CA ASP A 795 33.99 -1.63 -5.10
C ASP A 795 34.26 -2.10 -3.66
N ILE A 796 33.21 -2.36 -2.88
CA ILE A 796 33.33 -2.95 -1.55
C ILE A 796 33.82 -4.40 -1.65
N HIS A 797 33.26 -5.19 -2.55
CA HIS A 797 33.72 -6.56 -2.84
C HIS A 797 35.22 -6.62 -3.16
N ILE A 798 35.70 -5.76 -4.06
CA ILE A 798 37.14 -5.66 -4.39
C ILE A 798 37.94 -5.14 -3.19
N GLY A 799 37.41 -4.16 -2.45
CA GLY A 799 38.04 -3.67 -1.23
C GLY A 799 38.23 -4.76 -0.17
N ILE A 800 37.31 -5.72 -0.07
CA ILE A 800 37.41 -6.88 0.83
C ILE A 800 38.53 -7.80 0.38
N LEU A 801 38.55 -8.18 -0.91
CA LEU A 801 39.59 -9.03 -1.49
C LEU A 801 41.00 -8.44 -1.30
N GLU A 802 41.13 -7.12 -1.44
CA GLU A 802 42.40 -6.41 -1.30
C GLU A 802 42.75 -6.04 0.15
N ASN A 803 41.95 -6.46 1.14
CA ASN A 803 42.07 -6.13 2.56
C ASN A 803 42.10 -4.60 2.83
N LYS A 804 41.37 -3.82 2.02
CA LYS A 804 41.20 -2.36 2.14
C LYS A 804 39.86 -1.97 2.78
N ALA A 805 38.88 -2.88 2.78
CA ALA A 805 37.56 -2.62 3.34
C ALA A 805 37.61 -2.51 4.88
N ASN A 806 37.35 -1.30 5.38
CA ASN A 806 37.16 -0.99 6.79
C ASN A 806 35.97 -0.02 6.94
N ARG A 807 35.56 0.26 8.19
CA ARG A 807 34.48 1.20 8.49
C ARG A 807 34.53 2.50 7.67
N ASP A 808 35.65 3.22 7.68
CA ASP A 808 35.78 4.50 6.96
C ASP A 808 35.63 4.34 5.45
N PHE A 809 36.15 3.26 4.88
CA PHE A 809 35.99 2.93 3.47
C PHE A 809 34.52 2.71 3.11
N ILE A 810 33.79 1.92 3.92
CA ILE A 810 32.37 1.60 3.69
C ILE A 810 31.51 2.86 3.79
N TYR A 811 31.67 3.66 4.86
CA TYR A 811 30.92 4.91 5.01
C TYR A 811 31.19 5.86 3.85
N ARG A 812 32.46 6.04 3.46
CA ARG A 812 32.82 6.92 2.32
C ARG A 812 32.13 6.49 1.02
N LYS A 813 32.00 5.18 0.77
CA LYS A 813 31.31 4.65 -0.41
C LYS A 813 29.81 4.99 -0.38
N PHE A 814 29.12 4.76 0.73
CA PHE A 814 27.70 5.13 0.87
C PHE A 814 27.48 6.64 0.82
N SER A 815 28.33 7.45 1.47
CA SER A 815 28.24 8.92 1.42
C SER A 815 28.41 9.45 0.00
N SER A 816 29.26 8.83 -0.82
CA SER A 816 29.47 9.25 -2.21
C SER A 816 28.20 9.15 -3.08
N LEU A 817 27.23 8.34 -2.66
CA LEU A 817 25.92 8.19 -3.31
C LEU A 817 24.76 8.81 -2.50
N ASN A 818 25.05 9.52 -1.41
CA ASN A 818 24.07 10.02 -0.44
C ASN A 818 23.19 8.91 0.19
N LEU A 819 23.78 7.75 0.46
CA LEU A 819 23.09 6.56 0.99
C LEU A 819 23.43 6.25 2.44
N ASP A 820 23.99 7.21 3.17
CA ASP A 820 24.38 7.03 4.58
C ASP A 820 23.23 6.53 5.46
N PHE A 821 22.00 6.90 5.12
CA PHE A 821 20.79 6.48 5.83
C PHE A 821 20.48 4.98 5.72
N LEU A 822 21.05 4.26 4.75
CA LEU A 822 20.82 2.82 4.56
C LEU A 822 21.68 1.96 5.50
N ILE A 823 22.72 2.53 6.10
CA ILE A 823 23.69 1.80 6.94
C ILE A 823 23.76 2.39 8.35
N ASN A 824 24.21 1.58 9.30
CA ASN A 824 24.47 2.03 10.67
C ASN A 824 25.69 1.30 11.26
N ASP A 825 26.15 1.77 12.41
CA ASP A 825 27.38 1.29 13.05
C ASP A 825 27.36 -0.22 13.32
N GLU A 826 26.22 -0.74 13.78
CA GLU A 826 26.03 -2.17 14.08
C GLU A 826 26.17 -3.03 12.82
N ARG A 827 25.55 -2.60 11.72
CA ARG A 827 25.59 -3.33 10.44
C ARG A 827 26.97 -3.32 9.81
N VAL A 828 27.67 -2.19 9.88
CA VAL A 828 29.06 -2.10 9.41
C VAL A 828 29.96 -2.99 10.25
N PHE A 829 29.77 -3.03 11.58
CA PHE A 829 30.49 -3.94 12.47
C PHE A 829 30.21 -5.41 12.14
N ASN A 830 28.97 -5.77 11.82
CA ASN A 830 28.61 -7.13 11.39
C ASN A 830 29.33 -7.51 10.09
N LEU A 831 29.39 -6.61 9.10
CA LEU A 831 30.15 -6.85 7.88
C LEU A 831 31.65 -6.99 8.16
N GLU A 832 32.25 -6.18 9.03
CA GLU A 832 33.65 -6.33 9.44
C GLU A 832 33.91 -7.70 10.09
N GLY A 833 32.98 -8.19 10.91
CA GLY A 833 33.03 -9.54 11.48
C GLY A 833 32.97 -10.63 10.40
N LEU A 834 32.10 -10.44 9.39
CA LEU A 834 31.96 -11.37 8.27
C LEU A 834 33.20 -11.39 7.38
N ILE A 835 33.79 -10.23 7.07
CA ILE A 835 35.03 -10.07 6.29
C ILE A 835 36.21 -10.82 6.93
N LYS A 836 36.29 -10.83 8.27
CA LYS A 836 37.33 -11.60 8.99
C LYS A 836 37.18 -13.11 8.80
N LYS A 837 35.97 -13.59 8.55
CA LYS A 837 35.67 -15.02 8.38
C LYS A 837 35.69 -15.45 6.91
N TYR A 838 35.23 -14.59 6.00
CA TYR A 838 35.10 -14.85 4.58
C TYR A 838 35.67 -13.68 3.78
N LYS A 839 36.74 -13.93 3.01
CA LYS A 839 37.40 -12.91 2.17
C LYS A 839 36.76 -12.70 0.81
N TYR A 840 35.82 -13.56 0.43
CA TYR A 840 35.14 -13.51 -0.87
C TYR A 840 33.63 -13.57 -0.59
N LEU A 841 32.95 -12.44 -0.78
CA LEU A 841 31.53 -12.25 -0.48
C LEU A 841 30.78 -11.79 -1.71
N SER A 842 29.56 -12.26 -1.89
CA SER A 842 28.69 -11.82 -2.99
C SER A 842 28.21 -10.37 -2.78
N LEU A 843 27.81 -9.69 -3.86
CA LEU A 843 27.22 -8.35 -3.80
C LEU A 843 25.93 -8.37 -2.98
N SER A 844 25.10 -9.41 -3.13
CA SER A 844 23.89 -9.61 -2.31
C SER A 844 24.20 -9.87 -0.84
N GLU A 845 25.27 -10.63 -0.50
CA GLU A 845 25.69 -10.82 0.89
C GLU A 845 26.16 -9.52 1.54
N ILE A 846 26.93 -8.72 0.79
CA ILE A 846 27.37 -7.38 1.22
C ILE A 846 26.15 -6.48 1.44
N HIS A 847 25.21 -6.45 0.48
CA HIS A 847 23.95 -5.72 0.59
C HIS A 847 23.20 -6.11 1.87
N LYS A 848 22.87 -7.39 2.00
CA LYS A 848 22.05 -7.93 3.10
C LYS A 848 22.65 -7.66 4.46
N THR A 849 23.97 -7.77 4.60
CA THR A 849 24.66 -7.49 5.87
C THR A 849 24.60 -6.00 6.23
N LEU A 850 24.67 -5.12 5.23
CA LEU A 850 24.67 -3.67 5.42
C LEU A 850 23.28 -3.04 5.57
N THR A 851 22.24 -3.66 5.01
CA THR A 851 20.87 -3.10 4.99
C THR A 851 19.88 -3.87 5.86
N ASN A 852 20.18 -5.13 6.20
CA ASN A 852 19.26 -6.09 6.82
C ASN A 852 18.00 -6.37 5.97
N SER A 853 18.11 -6.16 4.66
CA SER A 853 17.08 -6.47 3.66
C SER A 853 17.53 -7.69 2.86
N ASN A 854 16.60 -8.63 2.62
CA ASN A 854 16.84 -9.78 1.76
C ASN A 854 16.84 -9.36 0.30
#